data_AF-A0A7S7SNU3-F1
#
_entry.id   AF-A0A7S7SNU3-F1
#
_cell.length_a   1.000
_cell.length_b   1.000
_cell.length_c   1.000
_cell.angle_alpha   90.00
_cell.angle_beta   90.00
_cell.angle_gamma   90.00
#
_symmetry.space_group_name_H-M   'P 1'
#
loop_
_entity.id
_entity.type
_entity.pdbx_description
1 polymer ?
#
loop_
_entity_poly.entity_id
_entity_poly.type
_entity_poly.pdbx_seq_one_letter_code
_entity_poly.pdbx_strand_id
1 'polypeptide(L)'
;MWPFVVILGLAAAPITRAALPEPPNQHKPWTPPESKQLPEYMSAAVAALFEAGLADPRGGVYREIEVLSGDWSNRRVKTRGWVFPEGFAVCWNGLVYRTLSVGEPGDLDMDVQRIIASDPKKNGDFTKDATTPPEVSFWFDLELRGSMVPASTALLLRLNRPDLAGALWRAYQGGDSESPQIHPAEAQSFWFRTASRDWLITAFHRLAGHFLNADDRDAVEVGESLVAWGDRLRASMRKDGPRGIARLSDIDFLNPVPEFLSDARRRLGVPAKSGRPSSIAIEAGGVQIHDPFQPSPPRVAVAELIDRLEDIAIRKGTNPGSEDCSTQPVAVELLKLGEEAVEPLLDALQNDRRLTRSLESDREWSIHVRPVWVYDVVKRLLGILLDAPDVVARSSPTELRQWWEQNKAKGRGSRRFERLADDAASPETWVKSAEFLARRSDVVPMPGWIDGPSLPACDPSQPRPPLAGEAMRRLHGREVAELMPRRVRTLAESNHPDEACRIAFAAYLWEPESALPSLQFASRNRGCARYPLILAARIALHDPLALKEWADSIRVTVARQLPGGLWDLAPLWMYPDNPVIAQTAQWLADRSGFPLSPAIKLAGTDAALLAVPAIRRVALKKLADSTVIGRVTRDAAGALGYRYAYHGVTDEDKLDREEDAGRLARGRSQKLRMKDLLAWELTGVQGAPKFMLDWPASERNAAIQAIAKYIETNAHRFRAKPARLEDVACSLPAVYLAP
;
A
#
# COMPACT_ATOMS: atom_id res chain seq x y z
N MET A 1 50.10 11.68 -49.46
CA MET A 1 48.92 12.13 -48.68
C MET A 1 47.89 11.01 -48.75
N TRP A 2 47.96 10.07 -47.80
CA TRP A 2 47.08 8.89 -47.67
C TRP A 2 46.65 8.83 -46.19
N PRO A 3 45.36 8.65 -45.85
CA PRO A 3 44.89 8.72 -44.48
C PRO A 3 45.01 7.37 -43.79
N PHE A 4 45.48 7.39 -42.54
CA PHE A 4 45.38 6.28 -41.60
C PHE A 4 43.91 6.11 -41.17
N VAL A 5 43.33 4.96 -41.49
CA VAL A 5 42.06 4.49 -40.93
C VAL A 5 42.38 3.81 -39.60
N VAL A 6 41.94 4.42 -38.49
CA VAL A 6 41.90 3.76 -37.18
C VAL A 6 40.59 2.99 -37.10
N ILE A 7 40.66 1.67 -37.24
CA ILE A 7 39.54 0.76 -36.96
C ILE A 7 39.47 0.59 -35.43
N LEU A 8 38.59 1.34 -34.79
CA LEU A 8 38.17 1.10 -33.41
C LEU A 8 37.16 -0.06 -33.41
N GLY A 9 37.69 -1.28 -33.37
CA GLY A 9 36.90 -2.49 -33.15
C GLY A 9 36.46 -2.57 -31.68
N LEU A 10 35.34 -1.94 -31.34
CA LEU A 10 34.58 -2.33 -30.16
C LEU A 10 33.95 -3.69 -30.44
N ALA A 11 34.67 -4.76 -30.09
CA ALA A 11 34.08 -6.08 -29.95
C ALA A 11 33.04 -5.99 -28.82
N ALA A 12 31.77 -5.83 -29.19
CA ALA A 12 30.67 -6.15 -28.29
C ALA A 12 30.85 -7.63 -27.92
N ALA A 13 31.30 -7.90 -26.69
CA ALA A 13 31.26 -9.26 -26.17
C ALA A 13 29.81 -9.74 -26.31
N PRO A 14 29.56 -10.88 -26.98
CA PRO A 14 28.20 -11.41 -27.02
C PRO A 14 27.81 -11.66 -25.57
N ILE A 15 26.71 -11.03 -25.13
CA ILE A 15 26.05 -11.41 -23.89
C ILE A 15 25.61 -12.85 -24.12
N THR A 16 26.44 -13.80 -23.69
CA THR A 16 26.10 -15.21 -23.59
C THR A 16 24.79 -15.27 -22.84
N ARG A 17 23.76 -15.91 -23.43
CA ARG A 17 22.48 -16.21 -22.77
C ARG A 17 22.76 -16.64 -21.34
N ALA A 18 22.45 -15.78 -20.38
CA ALA A 18 22.64 -16.05 -18.98
C ALA A 18 21.34 -16.66 -18.45
N ALA A 19 20.88 -17.79 -18.98
CA ALA A 19 19.78 -18.52 -18.34
C ALA A 19 20.28 -19.13 -17.02
N LEU A 20 19.37 -19.41 -16.08
CA LEU A 20 19.73 -20.24 -14.93
C LEU A 20 20.36 -21.56 -15.40
N PRO A 21 21.41 -22.06 -14.72
CA PRO A 21 22.07 -23.27 -15.14
C PRO A 21 21.11 -24.46 -15.04
N GLU A 22 21.15 -25.32 -16.04
CA GLU A 22 20.41 -26.58 -15.99
C GLU A 22 21.10 -27.56 -15.04
N PRO A 23 20.34 -28.29 -14.20
CA PRO A 23 20.91 -29.32 -13.34
C PRO A 23 21.68 -30.40 -14.13
N PRO A 24 22.69 -31.07 -13.54
CA PRO A 24 23.60 -31.98 -14.25
C PRO A 24 22.93 -33.14 -15.01
N ASN A 25 21.71 -33.52 -14.59
CA ASN A 25 20.98 -34.65 -15.16
C ASN A 25 19.69 -34.24 -15.89
N GLN A 26 19.48 -32.95 -16.19
CA GLN A 26 18.23 -32.42 -16.77
C GLN A 26 17.73 -33.25 -17.97
N HIS A 27 18.63 -33.57 -18.91
CA HIS A 27 18.30 -34.28 -20.15
C HIS A 27 18.71 -35.77 -20.14
N LYS A 28 19.12 -36.31 -18.99
CA LYS A 28 19.48 -37.72 -18.92
C LYS A 28 18.22 -38.58 -19.01
N PRO A 29 18.26 -39.69 -19.78
CA PRO A 29 17.15 -40.63 -19.85
C PRO A 29 16.61 -41.00 -18.47
N TRP A 30 15.30 -41.12 -18.38
CA TRP A 30 14.61 -41.50 -17.16
C TRP A 30 13.39 -42.33 -17.51
N THR A 31 13.27 -43.47 -16.84
CA THR A 31 12.07 -44.29 -16.86
C THR A 31 11.35 -44.09 -15.52
N PRO A 32 10.09 -43.62 -15.52
CA PRO A 32 9.34 -43.46 -14.29
C PRO A 32 9.25 -44.79 -13.53
N PRO A 33 9.47 -44.81 -12.20
CA PRO A 33 9.29 -46.04 -11.43
C PRO A 33 7.83 -46.47 -11.40
N GLU A 34 7.58 -47.78 -11.42
CA GLU A 34 6.25 -48.32 -11.17
C GLU A 34 5.84 -48.03 -9.73
N SER A 35 4.63 -47.52 -9.54
CA SER A 35 4.06 -47.26 -8.20
C SER A 35 2.60 -47.67 -8.15
N LYS A 36 2.26 -48.51 -7.18
CA LYS A 36 0.85 -48.85 -6.87
C LYS A 36 0.16 -47.75 -6.06
N GLN A 37 0.92 -46.79 -5.53
CA GLN A 37 0.42 -45.72 -4.66
C GLN A 37 0.07 -44.43 -5.42
N LEU A 38 0.38 -44.37 -6.72
CA LEU A 38 0.17 -43.20 -7.57
C LEU A 38 -0.62 -43.60 -8.82
N PRO A 39 -1.49 -42.72 -9.33
CA PRO A 39 -2.18 -42.96 -10.59
C PRO A 39 -1.20 -43.05 -11.77
N GLU A 40 -1.44 -43.99 -12.70
CA GLU A 40 -0.57 -44.22 -13.87
C GLU A 40 -0.39 -42.96 -14.74
N TYR A 41 -1.43 -42.14 -14.86
CA TYR A 41 -1.40 -40.89 -15.61
C TYR A 41 -0.35 -39.89 -15.07
N MET A 42 0.01 -39.98 -13.78
CA MET A 42 0.93 -39.04 -13.14
C MET A 42 2.35 -39.22 -13.66
N SER A 43 2.80 -40.45 -13.87
CA SER A 43 4.15 -40.74 -14.38
C SER A 43 4.40 -40.12 -15.76
N ALA A 44 3.41 -40.21 -16.65
CA ALA A 44 3.49 -39.60 -17.98
C ALA A 44 3.46 -38.06 -17.92
N ALA A 45 2.64 -37.48 -17.04
CA ALA A 45 2.60 -36.03 -16.83
C ALA A 45 3.91 -35.49 -16.22
N VAL A 46 4.50 -36.22 -15.27
CA VAL A 46 5.79 -35.87 -14.66
C VAL A 46 6.92 -35.91 -15.68
N ALA A 47 6.95 -36.93 -16.54
CA ALA A 47 7.92 -36.96 -17.65
C ALA A 47 7.79 -35.71 -18.54
N ALA A 48 6.57 -35.34 -18.91
CA ALA A 48 6.31 -34.13 -19.69
C ALA A 48 6.75 -32.83 -18.97
N LEU A 49 6.63 -32.75 -17.64
CA LEU A 49 7.10 -31.58 -16.88
C LEU A 49 8.63 -31.42 -16.94
N PHE A 50 9.39 -32.51 -16.79
CA PHE A 50 10.85 -32.45 -16.89
C PHE A 50 11.31 -32.10 -18.31
N GLU A 51 10.63 -32.62 -19.34
CA GLU A 51 10.86 -32.23 -20.74
C GLU A 51 10.52 -30.74 -20.99
N ALA A 52 9.49 -30.21 -20.33
CA ALA A 52 9.14 -28.79 -20.38
C ALA A 52 10.17 -27.90 -19.65
N GLY A 53 10.94 -28.48 -18.72
CA GLY A 53 12.08 -27.83 -18.05
C GLY A 53 11.97 -27.70 -16.55
N LEU A 54 11.06 -28.43 -15.88
CA LEU A 54 11.09 -28.61 -14.43
C LEU A 54 12.47 -29.13 -14.03
N ALA A 55 13.09 -28.56 -13.00
CA ALA A 55 14.49 -28.83 -12.69
C ALA A 55 14.71 -30.26 -12.15
N ASP A 56 15.60 -31.04 -12.78
CA ASP A 56 15.92 -32.41 -12.38
C ASP A 56 16.85 -32.43 -11.14
N PRO A 57 16.41 -32.97 -9.98
CA PRO A 57 17.22 -32.97 -8.76
C PRO A 57 18.33 -34.03 -8.76
N ARG A 58 18.34 -34.97 -9.72
CA ARG A 58 19.32 -36.07 -9.77
C ARG A 58 20.72 -35.49 -9.98
N GLY A 59 21.69 -36.02 -9.24
CA GLY A 59 23.08 -35.57 -9.30
C GLY A 59 23.37 -34.39 -8.37
N GLY A 60 22.36 -33.84 -7.68
CA GLY A 60 22.54 -32.93 -6.56
C GLY A 60 22.59 -33.65 -5.21
N VAL A 61 23.15 -33.00 -4.20
CA VAL A 61 23.21 -33.47 -2.80
C VAL A 61 22.17 -32.71 -1.98
N TYR A 62 21.28 -33.43 -1.30
CA TYR A 62 20.23 -32.84 -0.47
C TYR A 62 20.81 -32.21 0.81
N ARG A 63 20.69 -30.89 0.97
CA ARG A 63 21.30 -30.11 2.05
C ARG A 63 20.41 -28.99 2.56
N GLU A 64 20.71 -28.49 3.76
CA GLU A 64 20.29 -27.15 4.16
C GLU A 64 20.92 -26.11 3.24
N ILE A 65 20.14 -25.14 2.81
CA ILE A 65 20.62 -24.02 2.01
C ILE A 65 19.95 -22.73 2.46
N GLU A 66 20.63 -21.63 2.25
CA GLU A 66 20.04 -20.30 2.31
C GLU A 66 20.00 -19.73 0.90
N VAL A 67 18.85 -19.17 0.51
CA VAL A 67 18.63 -18.57 -0.81
C VAL A 67 17.91 -17.25 -0.67
N LEU A 68 17.94 -16.42 -1.71
CA LEU A 68 17.00 -15.30 -1.84
C LEU A 68 15.68 -15.84 -2.41
N SER A 69 14.55 -15.53 -1.77
CA SER A 69 13.22 -15.92 -2.25
C SER A 69 12.94 -15.35 -3.65
N GLY A 70 13.51 -14.18 -3.96
CA GLY A 70 13.22 -13.41 -5.16
C GLY A 70 11.75 -12.95 -5.23
N ASP A 71 11.02 -13.00 -4.13
CA ASP A 71 9.71 -12.37 -4.00
C ASP A 71 9.85 -10.84 -3.87
N TRP A 72 8.73 -10.13 -3.70
CA TRP A 72 8.75 -8.68 -3.54
C TRP A 72 9.52 -8.19 -2.30
N SER A 73 9.80 -9.08 -1.35
CA SER A 73 10.59 -8.79 -0.14
C SER A 73 12.05 -9.25 -0.24
N ASN A 74 12.40 -10.02 -1.28
CA ASN A 74 13.71 -10.61 -1.52
C ASN A 74 14.38 -11.18 -0.26
N ARG A 75 13.58 -11.85 0.58
CA ARG A 75 14.05 -12.32 1.89
C ARG A 75 15.06 -13.43 1.73
N ARG A 76 15.99 -13.49 2.69
CA ARG A 76 16.81 -14.68 2.91
C ARG A 76 15.94 -15.78 3.51
N VAL A 77 15.88 -16.91 2.83
CA VAL A 77 15.09 -18.06 3.25
C VAL A 77 16.02 -19.23 3.50
N LYS A 78 15.97 -19.77 4.73
CA LYS A 78 16.57 -21.06 5.05
C LYS A 78 15.62 -22.16 4.61
N THR A 79 16.10 -23.07 3.77
CA THR A 79 15.31 -24.11 3.12
C THR A 79 16.15 -25.37 2.92
N ARG A 80 15.58 -26.36 2.23
CA ARG A 80 16.26 -27.59 1.81
C ARG A 80 16.23 -27.69 0.29
N GLY A 81 17.30 -28.20 -0.29
CA GLY A 81 17.38 -28.39 -1.74
C GLY A 81 18.51 -29.32 -2.17
N TRP A 82 18.48 -29.72 -3.44
CA TRP A 82 19.51 -30.56 -4.06
C TRP A 82 20.58 -29.67 -4.68
N VAL A 83 21.70 -29.52 -3.97
CA VAL A 83 22.84 -28.69 -4.37
C VAL A 83 23.64 -29.39 -5.45
N PHE A 84 23.91 -28.70 -6.54
CA PHE A 84 24.77 -29.15 -7.63
C PHE A 84 25.93 -28.17 -7.87
N PRO A 85 26.92 -28.50 -8.72
CA PRO A 85 28.09 -27.64 -8.94
C PRO A 85 27.73 -26.19 -9.29
N GLU A 86 28.67 -25.27 -9.08
CA GLU A 86 28.55 -23.82 -9.35
C GLU A 86 27.70 -23.01 -8.36
N GLY A 87 27.33 -23.60 -7.21
CA GLY A 87 26.63 -22.88 -6.15
C GLY A 87 25.15 -22.67 -6.44
N PHE A 88 24.51 -23.68 -7.03
CA PHE A 88 23.07 -23.69 -7.30
C PHE A 88 22.41 -24.91 -6.67
N ALA A 89 21.11 -24.79 -6.42
CA ALA A 89 20.30 -25.88 -5.90
C ALA A 89 18.94 -25.94 -6.59
N VAL A 90 18.44 -27.16 -6.78
CA VAL A 90 17.03 -27.40 -7.07
C VAL A 90 16.26 -27.33 -5.75
N CYS A 91 15.26 -26.46 -5.65
CA CYS A 91 14.40 -26.36 -4.47
C CYS A 91 13.09 -27.15 -4.67
N TRP A 92 12.35 -27.33 -3.58
CA TRP A 92 11.11 -28.13 -3.56
C TRP A 92 9.97 -27.62 -4.46
N ASN A 93 9.99 -26.35 -4.87
CA ASN A 93 9.08 -25.79 -5.88
C ASN A 93 9.51 -26.09 -7.33
N GLY A 94 10.56 -26.89 -7.53
CA GLY A 94 11.04 -27.32 -8.85
C GLY A 94 11.85 -26.27 -9.60
N LEU A 95 12.27 -25.19 -8.94
CA LEU A 95 13.08 -24.12 -9.51
C LEU A 95 14.54 -24.20 -9.05
N VAL A 96 15.43 -23.64 -9.87
CA VAL A 96 16.86 -23.52 -9.57
C VAL A 96 17.15 -22.19 -8.89
N TYR A 97 17.83 -22.23 -7.75
CA TYR A 97 18.24 -21.06 -6.97
C TYR A 97 19.76 -21.01 -6.84
N ARG A 98 20.32 -19.80 -6.84
CA ARG A 98 21.69 -19.55 -6.41
C ARG A 98 21.74 -19.68 -4.89
N THR A 99 22.67 -20.47 -4.36
CA THR A 99 22.84 -20.64 -2.93
C THR A 99 23.67 -19.50 -2.34
N LEU A 100 23.18 -18.89 -1.26
CA LEU A 100 23.93 -17.92 -0.45
C LEU A 100 24.86 -18.65 0.51
N SER A 101 24.35 -19.71 1.12
CA SER A 101 25.11 -20.62 1.98
C SER A 101 24.59 -22.05 1.83
N VAL A 102 25.48 -23.01 2.10
CA VAL A 102 25.18 -24.44 2.08
C VAL A 102 25.57 -25.01 3.44
N GLY A 103 24.60 -25.58 4.13
CA GLY A 103 24.75 -26.15 5.47
C GLY A 103 24.87 -27.67 5.46
N GLU A 104 24.42 -28.26 6.57
CA GLU A 104 24.50 -29.68 6.84
C GLU A 104 23.65 -30.52 5.86
N PRO A 105 24.03 -31.80 5.63
CA PRO A 105 23.20 -32.75 4.91
C PRO A 105 21.77 -32.80 5.47
N GLY A 106 20.78 -32.77 4.57
CA GLY A 106 19.37 -32.95 4.94
C GLY A 106 18.99 -34.42 5.00
N ASP A 107 17.94 -34.75 5.75
CA ASP A 107 17.33 -36.07 5.79
C ASP A 107 16.01 -36.02 5.02
N LEU A 108 16.05 -36.50 3.77
CA LEU A 108 14.90 -36.43 2.86
C LEU A 108 13.69 -37.20 3.40
N ASP A 109 13.92 -38.37 3.98
CA ASP A 109 12.87 -39.24 4.51
C ASP A 109 12.19 -38.55 5.70
N MET A 110 12.97 -38.06 6.67
CA MET A 110 12.45 -37.34 7.82
C MET A 110 11.70 -36.06 7.41
N ASP A 111 12.26 -35.29 6.48
CA ASP A 111 11.66 -34.04 6.01
C ASP A 111 10.30 -34.31 5.31
N VAL A 112 10.19 -35.35 4.49
CA VAL A 112 8.90 -35.73 3.88
C VAL A 112 7.89 -36.18 4.94
N GLN A 113 8.30 -36.93 5.96
CA GLN A 113 7.40 -37.31 7.06
C GLN A 113 6.89 -36.08 7.82
N ARG A 114 7.74 -35.08 8.06
CA ARG A 114 7.33 -33.81 8.68
C ARG A 114 6.32 -33.07 7.81
N ILE A 115 6.55 -32.99 6.50
CA ILE A 115 5.60 -32.37 5.55
C ILE A 115 4.24 -33.08 5.63
N ILE A 116 4.22 -34.41 5.58
CA ILE A 116 2.97 -35.19 5.67
C ILE A 116 2.26 -34.94 7.01
N ALA A 117 2.99 -34.94 8.12
CA ALA A 117 2.45 -34.71 9.45
C ALA A 117 1.85 -33.32 9.64
N SER A 118 2.27 -32.33 8.83
CA SER A 118 1.70 -30.97 8.84
C SER A 118 0.31 -30.86 8.21
N ASP A 119 -0.23 -31.94 7.65
CA ASP A 119 -1.55 -32.00 6.99
C ASP A 119 -1.66 -31.00 5.81
N PRO A 120 -0.92 -31.24 4.70
CA PRO A 120 -0.83 -30.31 3.58
C PRO A 120 -2.17 -30.06 2.86
N LYS A 121 -3.23 -30.83 3.18
CA LYS A 121 -4.59 -30.60 2.67
C LYS A 121 -5.31 -29.44 3.35
N LYS A 122 -5.13 -29.23 4.67
CA LYS A 122 -5.85 -28.18 5.42
C LYS A 122 -5.46 -26.78 4.98
N ASN A 123 -4.24 -26.60 4.50
CA ASN A 123 -3.70 -25.32 4.08
C ASN A 123 -4.06 -25.02 2.63
N GLY A 124 -5.34 -25.16 2.24
CA GLY A 124 -5.83 -25.22 0.85
C GLY A 124 -5.44 -24.06 -0.10
N ASP A 125 -4.88 -22.97 0.43
CA ASP A 125 -4.31 -21.84 -0.33
C ASP A 125 -2.76 -21.71 -0.21
N PHE A 126 -2.10 -22.73 0.35
CA PHE A 126 -0.64 -22.91 0.51
C PHE A 126 0.13 -21.70 1.04
N THR A 127 -0.54 -20.79 1.73
CA THR A 127 0.09 -19.73 2.50
C THR A 127 0.35 -20.26 3.90
N LYS A 128 1.56 -20.02 4.42
CA LYS A 128 1.89 -20.22 5.82
C LYS A 128 0.86 -19.46 6.66
N ASP A 129 0.04 -20.20 7.40
CA ASP A 129 -0.86 -19.61 8.39
C ASP A 129 -0.24 -19.72 9.79
N ALA A 130 -0.90 -19.12 10.77
CA ALA A 130 -0.44 -19.16 12.16
C ALA A 130 -0.38 -20.59 12.77
N THR A 131 -0.93 -21.59 12.07
CA THR A 131 -0.99 -22.98 12.53
C THR A 131 0.06 -23.88 11.89
N THR A 132 0.80 -23.38 10.89
CA THR A 132 1.86 -24.14 10.21
C THR A 132 3.05 -24.38 11.16
N PRO A 133 3.45 -25.64 11.41
CA PRO A 133 4.55 -25.94 12.33
C PRO A 133 5.89 -25.35 11.86
N PRO A 134 6.70 -24.74 12.75
CA PRO A 134 8.00 -24.17 12.38
C PRO A 134 8.95 -25.17 11.71
N GLU A 135 8.88 -26.45 12.08
CA GLU A 135 9.73 -27.52 11.55
C GLU A 135 9.52 -27.83 10.05
N VAL A 136 8.41 -27.37 9.44
CA VAL A 136 8.15 -27.52 7.99
C VAL A 136 8.28 -26.21 7.21
N SER A 137 8.75 -25.13 7.86
CA SER A 137 8.87 -23.82 7.20
C SER A 137 9.83 -23.86 6.01
N PHE A 138 10.86 -24.73 6.06
CA PHE A 138 11.80 -24.95 4.98
C PHE A 138 11.11 -25.31 3.64
N TRP A 139 9.93 -25.94 3.71
CA TRP A 139 9.14 -26.28 2.53
C TRP A 139 8.32 -25.06 2.11
N PHE A 140 7.47 -24.50 2.98
CA PHE A 140 6.54 -23.42 2.63
C PHE A 140 7.15 -22.04 2.35
N ASP A 141 8.28 -21.67 3.00
CA ASP A 141 8.77 -20.28 3.00
C ASP A 141 9.27 -19.80 1.61
N LEU A 142 9.44 -20.73 0.64
CA LEU A 142 9.80 -20.45 -0.75
C LEU A 142 8.62 -20.40 -1.73
N GLU A 143 7.43 -20.81 -1.31
CA GLU A 143 6.26 -20.82 -2.19
C GLU A 143 5.58 -19.45 -2.19
N LEU A 144 5.27 -18.94 -3.39
CA LEU A 144 4.77 -17.57 -3.54
C LEU A 144 3.27 -17.52 -3.81
N ARG A 145 2.75 -18.36 -4.70
CA ARG A 145 1.35 -18.27 -5.19
C ARG A 145 0.75 -19.60 -5.71
N GLY A 146 1.42 -20.75 -5.57
CA GLY A 146 0.95 -22.05 -6.09
C GLY A 146 1.07 -23.21 -5.09
N SER A 147 0.62 -24.41 -5.47
CA SER A 147 0.86 -25.60 -4.66
C SER A 147 2.26 -26.15 -4.91
N MET A 148 3.04 -26.37 -3.84
CA MET A 148 4.32 -27.08 -3.93
C MET A 148 4.16 -28.59 -4.14
N VAL A 149 2.99 -29.16 -3.87
CA VAL A 149 2.81 -30.62 -3.85
C VAL A 149 3.04 -31.25 -5.22
N PRO A 150 2.49 -30.73 -6.34
CA PRO A 150 2.74 -31.33 -7.66
C PRO A 150 4.23 -31.34 -8.03
N ALA A 151 4.95 -30.22 -7.82
CA ALA A 151 6.38 -30.14 -8.06
C ALA A 151 7.17 -31.08 -7.13
N SER A 152 6.88 -31.05 -5.82
CA SER A 152 7.54 -31.92 -4.83
C SER A 152 7.33 -33.41 -5.14
N THR A 153 6.12 -33.79 -5.55
CA THR A 153 5.79 -35.17 -5.95
C THR A 153 6.56 -35.56 -7.22
N ALA A 154 6.64 -34.66 -8.21
CA ALA A 154 7.43 -34.88 -9.42
C ALA A 154 8.93 -35.06 -9.12
N LEU A 155 9.50 -34.24 -8.23
CA LEU A 155 10.90 -34.33 -7.80
C LEU A 155 11.20 -35.67 -7.11
N LEU A 156 10.34 -36.11 -6.19
CA LEU A 156 10.47 -37.41 -5.49
C LEU A 156 10.38 -38.60 -6.46
N LEU A 157 9.45 -38.54 -7.43
CA LEU A 157 9.39 -39.53 -8.50
C LEU A 157 10.67 -39.56 -9.33
N ARG A 158 11.20 -38.39 -9.69
CA ARG A 158 12.45 -38.27 -10.46
C ARG A 158 13.65 -38.83 -9.73
N LEU A 159 13.66 -38.73 -8.39
CA LEU A 159 14.67 -39.32 -7.50
C LEU A 159 14.49 -40.84 -7.28
N ASN A 160 13.56 -41.48 -7.98
CA ASN A 160 13.24 -42.90 -7.82
C ASN A 160 12.74 -43.24 -6.40
N ARG A 161 11.96 -42.33 -5.79
CA ARG A 161 11.30 -42.50 -4.47
C ARG A 161 9.76 -42.52 -4.61
N PRO A 162 9.19 -43.52 -5.30
CA PRO A 162 7.74 -43.61 -5.50
C PRO A 162 6.97 -43.82 -4.18
N ASP A 163 7.64 -44.35 -3.16
CA ASP A 163 7.13 -44.50 -1.79
C ASP A 163 6.83 -43.15 -1.14
N LEU A 164 7.81 -42.23 -1.15
CA LEU A 164 7.65 -40.89 -0.59
C LEU A 164 6.69 -40.04 -1.41
N ALA A 165 6.78 -40.11 -2.74
CA ALA A 165 5.86 -39.41 -3.65
C ALA A 165 4.40 -39.85 -3.44
N GLY A 166 4.16 -41.16 -3.33
CA GLY A 166 2.84 -41.73 -3.05
C GLY A 166 2.29 -41.34 -1.69
N ALA A 167 3.13 -41.28 -0.66
CA ALA A 167 2.73 -40.85 0.67
C ALA A 167 2.35 -39.35 0.71
N LEU A 168 3.17 -38.49 0.11
CA LEU A 168 2.91 -37.05 0.02
C LEU A 168 1.63 -36.74 -0.76
N TRP A 169 1.43 -37.40 -1.90
CA TRP A 169 0.24 -37.22 -2.73
C TRP A 169 -1.05 -37.64 -2.00
N ARG A 170 -1.03 -38.77 -1.28
CA ARG A 170 -2.18 -39.22 -0.47
C ARG A 170 -2.50 -38.26 0.67
N ALA A 171 -1.48 -37.73 1.34
CA ALA A 171 -1.66 -36.72 2.38
C ALA A 171 -2.34 -35.46 1.81
N TYR A 172 -1.97 -35.04 0.60
CA TYR A 172 -2.57 -33.89 -0.08
C TYR A 172 -4.02 -34.13 -0.52
N GLN A 173 -4.34 -35.27 -1.13
CA GLN A 173 -5.74 -35.59 -1.50
C GLN A 173 -6.63 -35.82 -0.26
N GLY A 174 -6.02 -36.22 0.85
CA GLY A 174 -6.61 -36.46 2.15
C GLY A 174 -7.60 -37.63 2.16
N GLY A 175 -7.07 -38.79 2.52
CA GLY A 175 -7.82 -39.91 3.07
C GLY A 175 -8.74 -40.65 2.10
N ASP A 176 -9.82 -40.02 1.65
CA ASP A 176 -10.99 -40.69 1.08
C ASP A 176 -11.77 -39.82 0.06
N SER A 177 -11.10 -39.02 -0.77
CA SER A 177 -11.81 -38.43 -1.91
C SER A 177 -11.93 -39.48 -3.02
N GLU A 178 -13.14 -40.01 -3.22
CA GLU A 178 -13.51 -40.62 -4.50
C GLU A 178 -13.15 -39.62 -5.60
N SER A 179 -12.03 -39.86 -6.29
CA SER A 179 -11.64 -39.03 -7.42
C SER A 179 -12.78 -39.13 -8.43
N PRO A 180 -13.32 -38.01 -8.95
CA PRO A 180 -14.31 -38.08 -10.01
C PRO A 180 -13.77 -39.01 -11.12
N GLN A 181 -14.62 -39.86 -11.68
CA GLN A 181 -14.28 -40.77 -12.78
C GLN A 181 -13.98 -39.96 -14.06
N ILE A 182 -12.86 -39.25 -14.03
CA ILE A 182 -12.31 -38.51 -15.15
C ILE A 182 -11.53 -39.52 -15.99
N HIS A 183 -11.70 -39.47 -17.31
CA HIS A 183 -10.96 -40.34 -18.21
C HIS A 183 -9.44 -40.17 -17.97
N PRO A 184 -8.61 -41.23 -17.95
CA PRO A 184 -7.18 -41.13 -17.58
C PRO A 184 -6.39 -40.06 -18.34
N ALA A 185 -6.68 -39.86 -19.63
CA ALA A 185 -6.09 -38.80 -20.45
C ALA A 185 -6.49 -37.37 -20.02
N GLU A 186 -7.72 -37.19 -19.54
CA GLU A 186 -8.19 -35.90 -19.00
C GLU A 186 -7.59 -35.62 -17.62
N ALA A 187 -7.43 -36.64 -16.78
CA ALA A 187 -6.75 -36.54 -15.49
C ALA A 187 -5.26 -36.23 -15.63
N GLN A 188 -4.57 -36.91 -16.58
CA GLN A 188 -3.19 -36.61 -16.97
C GLN A 188 -3.03 -35.13 -17.33
N SER A 189 -3.92 -34.66 -18.21
CA SER A 189 -3.88 -33.32 -18.74
C SER A 189 -4.21 -32.26 -17.69
N PHE A 190 -5.15 -32.53 -16.80
CA PHE A 190 -5.50 -31.64 -15.69
C PHE A 190 -4.30 -31.48 -14.74
N TRP A 191 -3.69 -32.59 -14.34
CA TRP A 191 -2.54 -32.58 -13.44
C TRP A 191 -1.34 -31.85 -14.05
N PHE A 192 -1.00 -32.18 -15.31
CA PHE A 192 0.08 -31.51 -16.04
C PHE A 192 -0.13 -29.99 -16.10
N ARG A 193 -1.36 -29.54 -16.40
CA ARG A 193 -1.70 -28.12 -16.46
C ARG A 193 -1.53 -27.45 -15.10
N THR A 194 -2.11 -27.99 -14.05
CA THR A 194 -2.06 -27.40 -12.70
C THR A 194 -0.61 -27.31 -12.22
N ALA A 195 0.16 -28.39 -12.37
CA ALA A 195 1.57 -28.43 -11.98
C ALA A 195 2.42 -27.44 -12.79
N SER A 196 2.20 -27.36 -14.12
CA SER A 196 2.94 -26.42 -14.98
C SER A 196 2.61 -24.96 -14.63
N ARG A 197 1.33 -24.67 -14.39
CA ARG A 197 0.85 -23.33 -14.04
C ARG A 197 1.45 -22.88 -12.71
N ASP A 198 1.38 -23.69 -11.66
CA ASP A 198 1.86 -23.33 -10.33
C ASP A 198 3.38 -23.11 -10.33
N TRP A 199 4.13 -24.00 -10.99
CA TRP A 199 5.57 -23.86 -11.18
C TRP A 199 5.95 -22.55 -11.92
N LEU A 200 5.28 -22.24 -13.02
CA LEU A 200 5.58 -21.06 -13.83
C LEU A 200 5.12 -19.75 -13.19
N ILE A 201 4.02 -19.75 -12.43
CA ILE A 201 3.60 -18.57 -11.64
C ILE A 201 4.69 -18.21 -10.64
N THR A 202 5.23 -19.19 -9.91
CA THR A 202 6.29 -18.94 -8.92
C THR A 202 7.57 -18.42 -9.58
N ALA A 203 7.94 -18.96 -10.75
CA ALA A 203 9.04 -18.41 -11.55
C ALA A 203 8.79 -16.98 -12.05
N PHE A 204 7.58 -16.69 -12.54
CA PHE A 204 7.21 -15.37 -13.02
C PHE A 204 7.19 -14.31 -11.92
N HIS A 205 6.66 -14.66 -10.74
CA HIS A 205 6.70 -13.78 -9.58
C HIS A 205 8.14 -13.51 -9.12
N ARG A 206 9.04 -14.50 -9.26
CA ARG A 206 10.46 -14.33 -9.00
C ARG A 206 11.13 -13.35 -9.97
N LEU A 207 10.82 -13.45 -11.27
CA LEU A 207 11.25 -12.46 -12.27
C LEU A 207 10.77 -11.05 -11.89
N ALA A 208 9.48 -10.92 -11.58
CA ALA A 208 8.86 -9.65 -11.23
C ALA A 208 9.46 -9.07 -9.93
N GLY A 209 9.71 -9.90 -8.92
CA GLY A 209 10.38 -9.50 -7.68
C GLY A 209 11.80 -9.00 -7.90
N HIS A 210 12.63 -9.75 -8.63
CA HIS A 210 13.98 -9.31 -8.99
C HIS A 210 13.98 -8.00 -9.79
N PHE A 211 13.05 -7.89 -10.74
CA PHE A 211 12.86 -6.66 -11.49
C PHE A 211 12.52 -5.47 -10.58
N LEU A 212 11.61 -5.62 -9.62
CA LEU A 212 11.25 -4.56 -8.66
C LEU A 212 12.42 -4.18 -7.75
N ASN A 213 13.20 -5.16 -7.30
CA ASN A 213 14.33 -4.96 -6.38
C ASN A 213 15.61 -4.43 -7.05
N ALA A 214 15.56 -4.15 -8.35
CA ALA A 214 16.70 -3.76 -9.18
C ALA A 214 17.83 -4.82 -9.26
N ASP A 215 17.48 -6.09 -9.05
CA ASP A 215 18.37 -7.24 -9.22
C ASP A 215 18.37 -7.68 -10.70
N ASP A 216 18.81 -6.78 -11.58
CA ASP A 216 18.68 -6.94 -13.05
C ASP A 216 19.37 -8.20 -13.58
N ARG A 217 20.45 -8.67 -12.93
CA ARG A 217 21.13 -9.91 -13.30
C ARG A 217 20.24 -11.12 -13.09
N ASP A 218 19.66 -11.25 -11.90
CA ASP A 218 18.78 -12.38 -11.59
C ASP A 218 17.46 -12.29 -12.35
N ALA A 219 16.97 -11.07 -12.64
CA ALA A 219 15.84 -10.87 -13.55
C ALA A 219 16.14 -11.37 -14.97
N VAL A 220 17.33 -11.10 -15.51
CA VAL A 220 17.74 -11.68 -16.81
C VAL A 220 17.83 -13.21 -16.72
N GLU A 221 18.45 -13.75 -15.65
CA GLU A 221 18.62 -15.19 -15.47
C GLU A 221 17.28 -15.95 -15.43
N VAL A 222 16.33 -15.47 -14.64
CA VAL A 222 14.98 -16.05 -14.56
C VAL A 222 14.18 -15.79 -15.83
N GLY A 223 14.28 -14.59 -16.41
CA GLY A 223 13.54 -14.21 -17.61
C GLY A 223 13.91 -15.03 -18.84
N GLU A 224 15.19 -15.30 -19.06
CA GLU A 224 15.65 -16.17 -20.14
C GLU A 224 15.16 -17.61 -19.96
N SER A 225 15.21 -18.12 -18.73
CA SER A 225 14.67 -19.44 -18.40
C SER A 225 13.16 -19.52 -18.65
N LEU A 226 12.39 -18.51 -18.24
CA LEU A 226 10.93 -18.43 -18.48
C LEU A 226 10.56 -18.43 -19.96
N VAL A 227 11.32 -17.72 -20.81
CA VAL A 227 11.12 -17.77 -22.27
C VAL A 227 11.32 -19.20 -22.78
N ALA A 228 12.43 -19.84 -22.40
CA ALA A 228 12.73 -21.21 -22.82
C ALA A 228 11.70 -22.24 -22.32
N TRP A 229 11.29 -22.16 -21.05
CA TRP A 229 10.26 -23.03 -20.46
C TRP A 229 8.89 -22.80 -21.10
N GLY A 230 8.51 -21.54 -21.29
CA GLY A 230 7.25 -21.17 -21.94
C GLY A 230 7.16 -21.73 -23.36
N ASP A 231 8.23 -21.62 -24.15
CA ASP A 231 8.25 -22.14 -25.52
C ASP A 231 8.18 -23.67 -25.58
N ARG A 232 8.93 -24.36 -24.71
CA ARG A 232 8.86 -25.83 -24.57
C ARG A 232 7.45 -26.28 -24.16
N LEU A 233 6.84 -25.59 -23.20
CA LEU A 233 5.49 -25.91 -22.72
C LEU A 233 4.43 -25.66 -23.80
N ARG A 234 4.48 -24.52 -24.51
CA ARG A 234 3.59 -24.24 -25.65
C ARG A 234 3.73 -25.28 -26.75
N ALA A 235 4.96 -25.71 -27.05
CA ALA A 235 5.20 -26.78 -28.01
C ALA A 235 4.59 -28.11 -27.56
N SER A 236 4.71 -28.45 -26.27
CA SER A 236 4.08 -29.64 -25.70
C SER A 236 2.56 -29.55 -25.78
N MET A 237 1.95 -28.44 -25.35
CA MET A 237 0.50 -28.25 -25.39
C MET A 237 -0.06 -28.32 -26.81
N ARG A 238 0.64 -27.75 -27.81
CA ARG A 238 0.18 -27.81 -29.22
C ARG A 238 0.12 -29.23 -29.78
N LYS A 239 0.93 -30.17 -29.28
CA LYS A 239 0.89 -31.58 -29.71
C LYS A 239 -0.43 -32.27 -29.33
N ASP A 240 -1.16 -31.72 -28.34
CA ASP A 240 -2.47 -32.22 -27.91
C ASP A 240 -3.64 -31.72 -28.80
N GLY A 241 -3.35 -31.06 -29.91
CA GLY A 241 -4.34 -30.60 -30.89
C GLY A 241 -5.23 -29.46 -30.39
N PRO A 242 -6.49 -29.34 -30.87
CA PRO A 242 -7.39 -28.24 -30.52
C PRO A 242 -7.62 -28.05 -29.01
N ARG A 243 -7.60 -29.14 -28.23
CA ARG A 243 -7.72 -29.10 -26.77
C ARG A 243 -6.51 -28.44 -26.10
N GLY A 244 -5.32 -28.65 -26.65
CA GLY A 244 -4.09 -28.01 -26.18
C GLY A 244 -4.00 -26.53 -26.55
N ILE A 245 -4.50 -26.15 -27.73
CA ILE A 245 -4.55 -24.75 -28.18
C ILE A 245 -5.47 -23.90 -27.27
N ALA A 246 -6.62 -24.44 -26.87
CA ALA A 246 -7.55 -23.76 -25.96
C ALA A 246 -6.97 -23.49 -24.55
N ARG A 247 -5.82 -24.09 -24.22
CA ARG A 247 -5.18 -24.00 -22.90
C ARG A 247 -3.97 -23.08 -22.86
N LEU A 248 -3.62 -22.44 -23.99
CA LEU A 248 -2.55 -21.44 -24.02
C LEU A 248 -2.85 -20.24 -23.09
N SER A 249 -4.12 -19.95 -22.83
CA SER A 249 -4.53 -18.92 -21.88
C SER A 249 -4.10 -19.20 -20.43
N ASP A 250 -3.86 -20.47 -20.08
CA ASP A 250 -3.41 -20.85 -18.73
C ASP A 250 -2.00 -20.32 -18.40
N ILE A 251 -1.23 -19.88 -19.41
CA ILE A 251 0.11 -19.31 -19.27
C ILE A 251 0.27 -17.91 -19.87
N ASP A 252 -0.84 -17.23 -20.21
CA ASP A 252 -0.82 -15.86 -20.76
C ASP A 252 -0.26 -14.82 -19.78
N PHE A 253 -0.17 -15.15 -18.49
CA PHE A 253 0.54 -14.32 -17.52
C PHE A 253 2.04 -14.18 -17.83
N LEU A 254 2.61 -15.05 -18.68
CA LEU A 254 3.99 -14.93 -19.17
C LEU A 254 4.15 -13.94 -20.32
N ASN A 255 3.06 -13.40 -20.88
CA ASN A 255 3.13 -12.46 -21.99
C ASN A 255 4.03 -11.23 -21.74
N PRO A 256 4.13 -10.67 -20.50
CA PRO A 256 5.03 -9.56 -20.19
C PRO A 256 6.52 -9.93 -19.99
N VAL A 257 6.90 -11.21 -20.02
CA VAL A 257 8.29 -11.65 -19.77
C VAL A 257 9.29 -11.01 -20.74
N PRO A 258 9.03 -10.90 -22.06
CA PRO A 258 9.95 -10.26 -22.99
C PRO A 258 10.26 -8.80 -22.64
N GLU A 259 9.27 -8.05 -22.16
CA GLU A 259 9.41 -6.65 -21.75
C GLU A 259 10.33 -6.53 -20.52
N PHE A 260 10.09 -7.33 -19.47
CA PHE A 260 10.96 -7.39 -18.30
C PHE A 260 12.40 -7.73 -18.68
N LEU A 261 12.58 -8.76 -19.52
CA LEU A 261 13.89 -9.23 -19.94
C LEU A 261 14.64 -8.19 -20.77
N SER A 262 13.95 -7.52 -21.69
CA SER A 262 14.53 -6.47 -22.53
C SER A 262 15.02 -5.29 -21.67
N ASP A 263 14.20 -4.84 -20.72
CA ASP A 263 14.57 -3.73 -19.85
C ASP A 263 15.69 -4.09 -18.86
N ALA A 264 15.65 -5.28 -18.26
CA ALA A 264 16.72 -5.75 -17.37
C ALA A 264 18.07 -5.86 -18.11
N ARG A 265 18.09 -6.40 -19.34
CA ARG A 265 19.30 -6.44 -20.19
C ARG A 265 19.81 -5.05 -20.51
N ARG A 266 18.91 -4.11 -20.87
CA ARG A 266 19.28 -2.72 -21.11
C ARG A 266 19.96 -2.12 -19.87
N ARG A 267 19.40 -2.34 -18.67
CA ARG A 267 19.94 -1.80 -17.43
C ARG A 267 21.30 -2.38 -17.04
N LEU A 268 21.55 -3.67 -17.30
CA LEU A 268 22.86 -4.28 -17.15
C LEU A 268 23.90 -3.71 -18.12
N GLY A 269 23.46 -3.28 -19.31
CA GLY A 269 24.32 -2.66 -20.32
C GLY A 269 24.65 -1.18 -20.07
N VAL A 270 24.00 -0.53 -19.10
CA VAL A 270 24.21 0.89 -18.76
C VAL A 270 25.00 0.98 -17.46
N PRO A 271 26.04 1.84 -17.36
CA PRO A 271 26.78 2.05 -16.12
C PRO A 271 25.85 2.36 -14.94
N ALA A 272 26.14 1.80 -13.77
CA ALA A 272 25.37 2.09 -12.56
C ALA A 272 25.43 3.60 -12.27
N LYS A 273 24.26 4.25 -12.27
CA LYS A 273 24.12 5.67 -11.94
C LYS A 273 24.39 5.86 -10.44
N SER A 274 25.18 6.87 -10.07
CA SER A 274 25.39 7.26 -8.68
C SER A 274 24.05 7.59 -8.01
N GLY A 275 23.79 7.08 -6.81
CA GLY A 275 22.53 7.29 -6.08
C GLY A 275 21.38 6.38 -6.50
N ARG A 276 21.64 5.25 -7.18
CA ARG A 276 20.66 4.15 -7.23
C ARG A 276 20.57 3.50 -5.84
N PRO A 277 19.36 3.23 -5.29
CA PRO A 277 19.23 2.37 -4.14
C PRO A 277 19.90 1.03 -4.44
N SER A 278 20.91 0.72 -3.62
CA SER A 278 21.49 -0.62 -3.57
C SER A 278 20.60 -1.43 -2.64
N SER A 279 19.70 -2.24 -3.19
CA SER A 279 18.77 -3.11 -2.46
C SER A 279 17.81 -2.40 -1.48
N ILE A 280 16.54 -2.80 -1.51
CA ILE A 280 15.59 -2.48 -0.45
C ILE A 280 16.06 -3.23 0.81
N ALA A 281 16.71 -2.53 1.75
CA ALA A 281 17.03 -3.10 3.06
C ALA A 281 15.73 -3.18 3.88
N ILE A 282 15.25 -4.39 4.15
CA ILE A 282 14.11 -4.64 5.03
C ILE A 282 14.64 -4.91 6.44
N GLU A 283 14.51 -3.93 7.33
CA GLU A 283 14.64 -4.17 8.78
C GLU A 283 13.33 -4.74 9.35
N ALA A 284 13.47 -5.64 10.33
CA ALA A 284 12.35 -6.29 10.98
C ALA A 284 11.53 -5.27 11.80
N GLY A 285 10.36 -4.89 11.30
CA GLY A 285 9.49 -3.91 11.97
C GLY A 285 8.51 -3.15 11.06
N GLY A 286 8.54 -3.41 9.76
CA GLY A 286 7.69 -2.74 8.77
C GLY A 286 8.55 -2.20 7.63
N VAL A 287 8.10 -2.39 6.39
CA VAL A 287 8.85 -2.00 5.21
C VAL A 287 8.85 -0.47 5.09
N GLN A 288 9.85 0.20 5.66
CA GLN A 288 10.21 1.55 5.24
C GLN A 288 11.05 1.43 3.96
N ILE A 289 10.44 1.76 2.82
CA ILE A 289 11.21 2.00 1.59
C ILE A 289 11.86 3.37 1.79
N HIS A 290 13.13 3.39 2.15
CA HIS A 290 13.96 4.57 1.97
C HIS A 290 14.22 4.71 0.47
N ASP A 291 13.52 5.63 -0.20
CA ASP A 291 14.01 6.18 -1.47
C ASP A 291 15.24 7.04 -1.15
N PRO A 292 16.46 6.66 -1.57
CA PRO A 292 17.66 7.43 -1.28
C PRO A 292 17.77 8.69 -2.15
N PHE A 293 16.76 8.99 -2.99
CA PHE A 293 16.67 10.31 -3.62
C PHE A 293 16.44 11.39 -2.56
N GLN A 294 17.53 11.87 -1.99
CA GLN A 294 17.59 13.13 -1.27
C GLN A 294 17.96 14.22 -2.30
N PRO A 295 17.00 15.04 -2.76
CA PRO A 295 17.34 16.17 -3.59
C PRO A 295 18.21 17.14 -2.77
N SER A 296 19.49 17.21 -3.09
CA SER A 296 20.33 18.32 -2.64
C SER A 296 19.97 19.56 -3.46
N PRO A 297 19.75 20.75 -2.87
CA PRO A 297 19.57 21.96 -3.66
C PRO A 297 20.92 22.67 -3.95
N PRO A 298 21.05 23.36 -5.11
CA PRO A 298 20.00 23.67 -6.08
C PRO A 298 20.20 23.09 -7.50
N ARG A 299 19.06 22.73 -8.12
CA ARG A 299 18.80 22.39 -9.54
C ARG A 299 19.39 21.07 -10.04
N VAL A 300 18.71 19.98 -9.71
CA VAL A 300 18.70 18.78 -10.58
C VAL A 300 18.10 19.19 -11.93
N ALA A 301 18.78 18.91 -13.04
CA ALA A 301 18.29 19.28 -14.37
C ALA A 301 17.01 18.50 -14.70
N VAL A 302 16.05 19.11 -15.42
CA VAL A 302 14.78 18.45 -15.83
C VAL A 302 15.04 17.10 -16.51
N ALA A 303 16.08 17.04 -17.35
CA ALA A 303 16.50 15.82 -18.03
C ALA A 303 16.92 14.71 -17.05
N GLU A 304 17.58 15.04 -15.94
CA GLU A 304 17.99 14.08 -14.91
C GLU A 304 16.77 13.55 -14.13
N LEU A 305 15.79 14.41 -13.84
CA LEU A 305 14.52 13.97 -13.23
C LEU A 305 13.74 13.04 -14.15
N ILE A 306 13.66 13.34 -15.45
CA ILE A 306 13.03 12.46 -16.45
C ILE A 306 13.80 11.14 -16.57
N ASP A 307 15.13 11.21 -16.59
CA ASP A 307 15.98 10.04 -16.63
C ASP A 307 15.74 9.13 -15.40
N ARG A 308 15.48 9.69 -14.23
CA ARG A 308 15.16 8.98 -12.98
C ARG A 308 13.74 8.40 -12.89
N LEU A 309 12.83 8.74 -13.80
CA LEU A 309 11.48 8.16 -13.81
C LEU A 309 11.48 6.63 -13.96
N GLU A 310 12.52 6.07 -14.60
CA GLU A 310 12.68 4.61 -14.76
C GLU A 310 12.89 3.88 -13.42
N ASP A 311 13.28 4.58 -12.36
CA ASP A 311 13.59 3.99 -11.06
C ASP A 311 12.42 4.11 -10.07
N ILE A 312 11.30 4.72 -10.48
CA ILE A 312 10.11 4.86 -9.64
C ILE A 312 9.52 3.48 -9.32
N ALA A 313 9.19 3.27 -8.05
CA ALA A 313 8.43 2.13 -7.54
C ALA A 313 7.09 2.59 -6.93
N ILE A 314 6.04 2.58 -7.76
CA ILE A 314 4.68 2.93 -7.37
C ILE A 314 4.06 1.73 -6.63
N ARG A 315 3.52 1.99 -5.44
CA ARG A 315 2.65 1.05 -4.73
C ARG A 315 1.20 1.49 -4.85
N LYS A 316 0.33 0.50 -5.08
CA LYS A 316 -1.12 0.68 -5.04
C LYS A 316 -1.55 0.86 -3.58
N GLY A 317 -2.19 1.99 -3.27
CA GLY A 317 -2.58 2.33 -1.89
C GLY A 317 -3.85 1.64 -1.39
N THR A 318 -4.72 1.19 -2.30
CA THR A 318 -6.03 0.57 -1.98
C THR A 318 -6.45 -0.43 -3.06
N ASN A 319 -7.27 -1.42 -2.68
CA ASN A 319 -7.89 -2.38 -3.62
C ASN A 319 -9.42 -2.31 -3.59
N PRO A 320 -10.10 -1.96 -4.70
CA PRO A 320 -9.57 -1.43 -5.95
C PRO A 320 -9.11 0.04 -5.80
N GLY A 321 -8.09 0.46 -6.54
CA GLY A 321 -7.53 1.81 -6.48
C GLY A 321 -6.56 2.10 -7.63
N SER A 322 -6.33 3.36 -7.97
CA SER A 322 -5.33 3.74 -8.99
C SER A 322 -3.94 3.86 -8.37
N GLU A 323 -2.94 3.45 -9.13
CA GLU A 323 -1.53 3.74 -8.82
C GLU A 323 -1.28 5.24 -8.88
N ASP A 324 -0.69 5.78 -7.81
CA ASP A 324 -0.39 7.19 -7.72
C ASP A 324 1.12 7.46 -7.73
N CYS A 325 1.63 7.77 -8.92
CA CYS A 325 3.01 8.16 -9.12
C CYS A 325 3.34 9.57 -8.61
N SER A 326 2.34 10.40 -8.33
CA SER A 326 2.57 11.82 -8.00
C SER A 326 3.20 12.05 -6.63
N THR A 327 3.16 11.03 -5.78
CA THR A 327 3.76 11.02 -4.44
C THR A 327 5.25 10.66 -4.45
N GLN A 328 5.78 10.24 -5.60
CA GLN A 328 7.16 9.82 -5.74
C GLN A 328 8.08 11.05 -5.75
N PRO A 329 9.21 11.05 -5.02
CA PRO A 329 10.06 12.24 -4.88
C PRO A 329 10.45 12.90 -6.21
N VAL A 330 10.85 12.11 -7.21
CA VAL A 330 11.18 12.61 -8.56
C VAL A 330 9.98 13.23 -9.28
N ALA A 331 8.78 12.66 -9.12
CA ALA A 331 7.55 13.19 -9.68
C ALA A 331 7.16 14.51 -9.01
N VAL A 332 7.30 14.61 -7.69
CA VAL A 332 7.07 15.84 -6.93
C VAL A 332 7.99 16.97 -7.42
N GLU A 333 9.29 16.70 -7.62
CA GLU A 333 10.22 17.70 -8.14
C GLU A 333 9.87 18.13 -9.58
N LEU A 334 9.47 17.20 -10.45
CA LEU A 334 8.96 17.54 -11.78
C LEU A 334 7.69 18.41 -11.73
N LEU A 335 6.78 18.14 -10.80
CA LEU A 335 5.58 18.94 -10.61
C LEU A 335 5.88 20.35 -10.07
N LYS A 336 6.92 20.50 -9.23
CA LYS A 336 7.37 21.81 -8.73
C LYS A 336 7.95 22.71 -9.82
N LEU A 337 8.60 22.13 -10.83
CA LEU A 337 9.10 22.88 -12.00
C LEU A 337 7.97 23.49 -12.85
N GLY A 338 6.75 22.97 -12.75
CA GLY A 338 5.59 23.55 -13.40
C GLY A 338 5.68 23.49 -14.94
N GLU A 339 5.48 24.63 -15.59
CA GLU A 339 5.42 24.70 -17.07
C GLU A 339 6.79 24.44 -17.73
N GLU A 340 7.91 24.63 -17.01
CA GLU A 340 9.26 24.34 -17.52
C GLU A 340 9.48 22.84 -17.80
N ALA A 341 8.74 21.96 -17.12
CA ALA A 341 8.84 20.51 -17.32
C ALA A 341 8.01 20.01 -18.52
N VAL A 342 7.09 20.81 -19.07
CA VAL A 342 6.10 20.34 -20.05
C VAL A 342 6.74 19.87 -21.36
N GLU A 343 7.58 20.68 -22.00
CA GLU A 343 8.22 20.28 -23.27
C GLU A 343 9.12 19.05 -23.11
N PRO A 344 10.02 18.99 -22.11
CA PRO A 344 10.80 17.77 -21.85
C PRO A 344 9.92 16.53 -21.59
N LEU A 345 8.79 16.69 -20.90
CA LEU A 345 7.84 15.59 -20.68
C LEU A 345 7.10 15.19 -21.97
N LEU A 346 6.78 16.12 -22.87
CA LEU A 346 6.22 15.79 -24.19
C LEU A 346 7.22 15.00 -25.04
N ASP A 347 8.51 15.34 -24.97
CA ASP A 347 9.58 14.59 -25.62
C ASP A 347 9.71 13.18 -25.03
N ALA A 348 9.65 13.05 -23.71
CA ALA A 348 9.67 11.75 -23.03
C ALA A 348 8.43 10.92 -23.38
N LEU A 349 7.24 11.53 -23.43
CA LEU A 349 6.00 10.87 -23.85
C LEU A 349 6.13 10.27 -25.25
N GLN A 350 6.79 10.98 -26.16
CA GLN A 350 6.96 10.55 -27.54
C GLN A 350 8.04 9.46 -27.66
N ASN A 351 9.15 9.56 -26.93
CA ASN A 351 10.36 8.78 -27.23
C ASN A 351 10.79 7.79 -26.14
N ASP A 352 10.36 7.97 -24.89
CA ASP A 352 10.77 7.09 -23.79
C ASP A 352 9.99 5.77 -23.84
N ARG A 353 10.73 4.67 -23.87
CA ARG A 353 10.21 3.29 -23.88
C ARG A 353 10.79 2.46 -22.75
N ARG A 354 11.38 3.09 -21.74
CA ARG A 354 11.90 2.40 -20.56
C ARG A 354 10.74 1.99 -19.66
N LEU A 355 10.95 0.92 -18.90
CA LEU A 355 10.04 0.53 -17.83
C LEU A 355 10.40 1.27 -16.54
N THR A 356 9.40 1.53 -15.71
CA THR A 356 9.60 1.90 -14.30
C THR A 356 9.83 0.64 -13.45
N ARG A 357 10.16 0.79 -12.16
CA ARG A 357 10.18 -0.32 -11.18
C ARG A 357 8.80 -0.51 -10.53
N SER A 358 7.74 -0.48 -11.34
CA SER A 358 6.35 -0.58 -10.87
C SER A 358 5.55 -1.60 -11.68
N LEU A 359 4.56 -2.22 -11.04
CA LEU A 359 3.70 -3.25 -11.63
C LEU A 359 2.23 -2.93 -11.42
N GLU A 360 1.46 -2.92 -12.50
CA GLU A 360 0.02 -2.81 -12.48
C GLU A 360 -0.65 -4.17 -12.32
N SER A 361 -1.61 -4.24 -11.39
CA SER A 361 -2.46 -5.39 -11.15
C SER A 361 -3.87 -4.97 -10.78
N ASP A 362 -4.87 -5.75 -11.18
CA ASP A 362 -6.26 -5.55 -10.76
C ASP A 362 -6.43 -5.81 -9.26
N ARG A 363 -5.70 -6.80 -8.72
CA ARG A 363 -5.66 -7.17 -7.29
C ARG A 363 -4.23 -7.57 -6.88
N GLU A 364 -3.90 -7.37 -5.59
CA GLU A 364 -2.60 -7.77 -5.02
C GLU A 364 -2.25 -9.25 -5.22
N TRP A 365 -3.25 -10.12 -5.31
CA TRP A 365 -3.10 -11.56 -5.54
C TRP A 365 -3.27 -11.99 -7.00
N SER A 366 -3.33 -11.04 -7.93
CA SER A 366 -3.43 -11.35 -9.35
C SER A 366 -2.13 -11.95 -9.88
N ILE A 367 -2.27 -12.99 -10.69
CA ILE A 367 -1.15 -13.58 -11.45
C ILE A 367 -0.84 -12.75 -12.70
N HIS A 368 -1.77 -11.89 -13.12
CA HIS A 368 -1.61 -11.03 -14.28
C HIS A 368 -1.10 -9.66 -13.84
N VAL A 369 0.21 -9.52 -13.75
CA VAL A 369 0.88 -8.23 -13.52
C VAL A 369 1.42 -7.67 -14.84
N ARG A 370 1.36 -6.35 -15.00
CA ARG A 370 1.93 -5.66 -16.17
C ARG A 370 2.97 -4.64 -15.72
N PRO A 371 4.14 -4.54 -16.37
CA PRO A 371 5.08 -3.49 -16.05
C PRO A 371 4.51 -2.13 -16.43
N VAL A 372 4.80 -1.11 -15.61
CA VAL A 372 4.40 0.27 -15.88
C VAL A 372 5.50 0.98 -16.67
N TRP A 373 5.14 1.60 -17.79
CA TRP A 373 6.08 2.31 -18.64
C TRP A 373 6.34 3.74 -18.13
N VAL A 374 7.55 4.26 -18.40
CA VAL A 374 7.87 5.66 -18.07
C VAL A 374 6.89 6.62 -18.76
N TYR A 375 6.49 6.35 -20.01
CA TYR A 375 5.54 7.22 -20.71
C TYR A 375 4.16 7.25 -20.04
N ASP A 376 3.74 6.19 -19.33
CA ASP A 376 2.46 6.19 -18.60
C ASP A 376 2.52 7.10 -17.38
N VAL A 377 3.66 7.13 -16.67
CA VAL A 377 3.92 8.10 -15.61
C VAL A 377 3.93 9.51 -16.18
N VAL A 378 4.63 9.73 -17.30
CA VAL A 378 4.69 11.03 -17.98
C VAL A 378 3.30 11.52 -18.39
N LYS A 379 2.42 10.66 -18.93
CA LYS A 379 1.02 11.04 -19.22
C LYS A 379 0.29 11.54 -17.98
N ARG A 380 0.46 10.87 -16.83
CA ARG A 380 -0.17 11.29 -15.56
C ARG A 380 0.38 12.65 -15.11
N LEU A 381 1.69 12.85 -15.18
CA LEU A 381 2.32 14.13 -14.84
C LEU A 381 1.87 15.27 -15.76
N LEU A 382 1.83 15.05 -17.07
CA LEU A 382 1.30 16.01 -18.05
C LEU A 382 -0.18 16.33 -17.77
N GLY A 383 -0.99 15.32 -17.45
CA GLY A 383 -2.39 15.51 -17.05
C GLY A 383 -2.54 16.48 -15.88
N ILE A 384 -1.64 16.41 -14.89
CA ILE A 384 -1.61 17.29 -13.71
C ILE A 384 -1.07 18.70 -14.07
N LEU A 385 0.05 18.77 -14.79
CA LEU A 385 0.72 20.04 -15.13
C LEU A 385 -0.14 20.90 -16.06
N LEU A 386 -0.61 20.29 -17.15
CA LEU A 386 -1.50 20.93 -18.11
C LEU A 386 -2.89 21.18 -17.53
N ASP A 387 -3.19 20.49 -16.43
CA ASP A 387 -4.53 20.32 -15.90
C ASP A 387 -5.45 19.91 -17.05
N ALA A 388 -5.22 18.81 -17.75
CA ALA A 388 -6.05 18.42 -18.88
C ALA A 388 -6.01 16.90 -19.08
N PRO A 389 -6.33 16.09 -18.05
CA PRO A 389 -6.15 14.65 -18.10
C PRO A 389 -6.91 14.02 -19.28
N ASP A 390 -8.12 14.49 -19.60
CA ASP A 390 -8.90 13.98 -20.73
C ASP A 390 -8.28 14.31 -22.09
N VAL A 391 -7.70 15.50 -22.24
CA VAL A 391 -6.98 15.91 -23.45
C VAL A 391 -5.74 15.03 -23.60
N VAL A 392 -4.93 14.92 -22.53
CA VAL A 392 -3.72 14.09 -22.53
C VAL A 392 -4.04 12.62 -22.82
N ALA A 393 -5.15 12.10 -22.30
CA ALA A 393 -5.56 10.71 -22.51
C ALA A 393 -6.00 10.43 -23.96
N ARG A 394 -6.57 11.41 -24.66
CA ARG A 394 -7.13 11.26 -26.01
C ARG A 394 -6.21 11.74 -27.12
N SER A 395 -5.20 12.56 -26.80
CA SER A 395 -4.29 13.15 -27.78
C SER A 395 -3.03 12.31 -27.98
N SER A 396 -2.57 12.26 -29.23
CA SER A 396 -1.19 11.89 -29.54
C SER A 396 -0.20 12.94 -29.00
N PRO A 397 1.09 12.59 -28.86
CA PRO A 397 2.11 13.55 -28.41
C PRO A 397 2.16 14.83 -29.28
N THR A 398 1.96 14.69 -30.59
CA THR A 398 1.94 15.82 -31.54
C THR A 398 0.74 16.73 -31.34
N GLU A 399 -0.46 16.16 -31.22
CA GLU A 399 -1.68 16.93 -30.94
C GLU A 399 -1.60 17.63 -29.59
N LEU A 400 -1.03 16.96 -28.59
CA LEU A 400 -0.87 17.54 -27.26
C LEU A 400 0.14 18.70 -27.27
N ARG A 401 1.23 18.58 -28.03
CA ARG A 401 2.19 19.69 -28.23
C ARG A 401 1.52 20.87 -28.95
N GLN A 402 0.72 20.62 -29.98
CA GLN A 402 -0.05 21.67 -30.66
C GLN A 402 -1.05 22.36 -29.71
N TRP A 403 -1.77 21.58 -28.92
CA TRP A 403 -2.67 22.12 -27.90
C TRP A 403 -1.91 22.98 -26.89
N TRP A 404 -0.74 22.52 -26.44
CA TRP A 404 0.09 23.26 -25.49
C TRP A 404 0.58 24.59 -26.07
N GLU A 405 1.06 24.62 -27.31
CA GLU A 405 1.47 25.86 -27.99
C GLU A 405 0.35 26.92 -28.02
N GLN A 406 -0.90 26.49 -28.24
CA GLN A 406 -2.07 27.38 -28.27
C GLN A 406 -2.50 27.87 -26.88
N ASN A 407 -2.13 27.15 -25.82
CA ASN A 407 -2.66 27.35 -24.47
C ASN A 407 -1.61 27.81 -23.44
N LYS A 408 -0.31 27.71 -23.74
CA LYS A 408 0.78 28.07 -22.82
C LYS A 408 0.76 29.56 -22.45
N ALA A 409 0.49 30.43 -23.42
CA ALA A 409 0.44 31.88 -23.22
C ALA A 409 -0.67 32.35 -22.27
N LYS A 410 -1.74 31.55 -22.10
CA LYS A 410 -2.84 31.89 -21.19
C LYS A 410 -2.45 31.76 -19.71
N GLY A 411 -1.42 30.97 -19.39
CA GLY A 411 -1.06 30.60 -18.02
C GLY A 411 -2.11 29.71 -17.31
N ARG A 412 -1.71 29.02 -16.24
CA ARG A 412 -2.59 28.06 -15.53
C ARG A 412 -3.85 28.69 -14.94
N GLY A 413 -3.75 29.88 -14.35
CA GLY A 413 -4.89 30.58 -13.73
C GLY A 413 -6.02 30.86 -14.73
N SER A 414 -5.68 31.37 -15.91
CA SER A 414 -6.69 31.66 -16.96
C SER A 414 -7.34 30.39 -17.50
N ARG A 415 -6.57 29.31 -17.71
CA ARG A 415 -7.14 28.01 -18.16
C ARG A 415 -8.12 27.44 -17.13
N ARG A 416 -7.84 27.62 -15.83
CA ARG A 416 -8.75 27.21 -14.75
C ARG A 416 -9.99 28.08 -14.67
N PHE A 417 -9.83 29.38 -14.88
CA PHE A 417 -10.96 30.29 -14.99
C PHE A 417 -11.88 29.92 -16.15
N GLU A 418 -11.34 29.68 -17.36
CA GLU A 418 -12.12 29.25 -18.54
C GLU A 418 -12.97 28.00 -18.25
N ARG A 419 -12.41 27.03 -17.51
CA ARG A 419 -13.15 25.81 -17.10
C ARG A 419 -14.19 26.03 -16.03
N LEU A 420 -13.96 26.95 -15.10
CA LEU A 420 -14.97 27.34 -14.13
C LEU A 420 -16.14 28.07 -14.83
N ALA A 421 -15.83 28.84 -15.86
CA ALA A 421 -16.78 29.58 -16.69
C ALA A 421 -17.56 28.68 -17.67
N ASP A 422 -16.99 27.54 -18.10
CA ASP A 422 -17.65 26.59 -19.00
C ASP A 422 -18.86 25.93 -18.34
N ASP A 423 -20.05 26.24 -18.86
CA ASP A 423 -21.33 25.69 -18.39
C ASP A 423 -21.52 24.20 -18.74
N ALA A 424 -20.75 23.67 -19.69
CA ALA A 424 -20.78 22.25 -20.08
C ALA A 424 -19.77 21.39 -19.31
N ALA A 425 -18.89 22.00 -18.49
CA ALA A 425 -17.90 21.26 -17.72
C ALA A 425 -18.55 20.43 -16.60
N SER A 426 -17.90 19.31 -16.25
CA SER A 426 -18.39 18.42 -15.19
C SER A 426 -18.33 19.07 -13.80
N PRO A 427 -19.16 18.63 -12.83
CA PRO A 427 -19.06 19.04 -11.43
C PRO A 427 -17.64 18.98 -10.87
N GLU A 428 -16.93 17.88 -11.13
CA GLU A 428 -15.56 17.68 -10.66
C GLU A 428 -14.58 18.69 -11.29
N THR A 429 -14.76 19.01 -12.57
CA THR A 429 -13.97 20.03 -13.28
C THR A 429 -14.16 21.41 -12.65
N TRP A 430 -15.39 21.78 -12.28
CA TRP A 430 -15.67 23.03 -11.58
C TRP A 430 -15.00 23.07 -10.20
N VAL A 431 -15.13 22.01 -9.41
CA VAL A 431 -14.51 21.91 -8.07
C VAL A 431 -13.00 22.07 -8.16
N LYS A 432 -12.33 21.27 -9.00
CA LYS A 432 -10.86 21.33 -9.18
C LYS A 432 -10.41 22.72 -9.61
N SER A 433 -11.23 23.42 -10.40
CA SER A 433 -10.90 24.76 -10.88
C SER A 433 -11.09 25.82 -9.82
N ALA A 434 -12.18 25.77 -9.05
CA ALA A 434 -12.42 26.68 -7.94
C ALA A 434 -11.35 26.55 -6.84
N GLU A 435 -11.02 25.31 -6.46
CA GLU A 435 -9.98 25.04 -5.47
C GLU A 435 -8.59 25.48 -5.94
N PHE A 436 -8.27 25.28 -7.23
CA PHE A 436 -7.02 25.80 -7.78
C PHE A 436 -6.97 27.33 -7.69
N LEU A 437 -8.03 28.05 -8.06
CA LEU A 437 -7.99 29.51 -8.04
C LEU A 437 -7.87 30.05 -6.61
N ALA A 438 -8.54 29.40 -5.66
CA ALA A 438 -8.66 29.86 -4.28
C ALA A 438 -7.58 29.31 -3.32
N ARG A 439 -6.72 28.39 -3.75
CA ARG A 439 -5.60 27.90 -2.92
C ARG A 439 -4.41 28.85 -2.95
N ARG A 440 -3.53 28.76 -1.96
CA ARG A 440 -2.23 29.43 -1.98
C ARG A 440 -1.33 28.92 -3.10
N SER A 441 -0.55 29.82 -3.70
CA SER A 441 0.34 29.54 -4.84
C SER A 441 1.49 28.58 -4.53
N ASP A 442 1.92 28.50 -3.28
CA ASP A 442 2.99 27.60 -2.81
C ASP A 442 2.51 26.18 -2.51
N VAL A 443 1.20 25.95 -2.51
CA VAL A 443 0.60 24.64 -2.25
C VAL A 443 0.47 23.85 -3.54
N VAL A 444 1.22 22.75 -3.63
CA VAL A 444 1.07 21.74 -4.69
C VAL A 444 0.11 20.67 -4.19
N PRO A 445 -1.03 20.43 -4.86
CA PRO A 445 -1.88 19.30 -4.52
C PRO A 445 -1.09 18.02 -4.84
N MET A 446 -0.95 17.13 -3.86
CA MET A 446 -0.63 15.75 -4.16
C MET A 446 -1.93 15.05 -4.58
N PRO A 447 -2.03 14.51 -5.80
CA PRO A 447 -3.05 13.53 -6.14
C PRO A 447 -3.08 12.37 -5.12
N GLY A 448 -4.19 11.63 -5.08
CA GLY A 448 -4.31 10.36 -4.35
C GLY A 448 -4.48 10.43 -2.83
N TRP A 449 -4.04 11.50 -2.16
CA TRP A 449 -4.23 11.67 -0.72
C TRP A 449 -5.42 12.56 -0.41
N ILE A 450 -6.44 11.98 0.22
CA ILE A 450 -7.61 12.72 0.70
C ILE A 450 -7.26 13.63 1.90
N ASP A 451 -6.14 13.40 2.62
CA ASP A 451 -5.82 14.16 3.86
C ASP A 451 -4.30 14.35 4.18
N GLY A 452 -3.38 14.22 3.21
CA GLY A 452 -1.91 14.25 3.45
C GLY A 452 -1.22 15.61 3.22
N PRO A 453 -0.10 15.93 3.91
CA PRO A 453 0.46 17.27 3.97
C PRO A 453 1.08 17.74 2.64
N SER A 454 0.76 18.97 2.27
CA SER A 454 1.45 19.78 1.27
C SER A 454 2.76 20.34 1.86
N LEU A 455 3.88 20.11 1.18
CA LEU A 455 5.16 20.79 1.46
C LEU A 455 5.28 22.06 0.60
N PRO A 456 5.92 23.13 1.11
CA PRO A 456 6.66 23.22 2.37
C PRO A 456 5.74 23.46 3.56
N ALA A 457 6.18 22.99 4.73
CA ALA A 457 5.57 23.33 6.02
C ALA A 457 5.35 24.84 6.09
N CYS A 458 4.09 25.25 6.29
CA CYS A 458 3.72 26.64 6.43
C CYS A 458 4.44 27.24 7.62
N ASP A 459 5.54 27.95 7.34
CA ASP A 459 6.29 28.72 8.31
C ASP A 459 5.48 29.99 8.63
N PRO A 460 4.86 30.10 9.83
CA PRO A 460 4.09 31.28 10.18
C PRO A 460 4.94 32.55 10.30
N SER A 461 6.28 32.44 10.27
CA SER A 461 7.20 33.57 10.22
C SER A 461 7.42 34.13 8.81
N GLN A 462 6.98 33.44 7.76
CA GLN A 462 7.10 33.90 6.38
C GLN A 462 5.85 34.63 5.88
N PRO A 463 6.01 35.63 4.99
CA PRO A 463 4.89 36.30 4.37
C PRO A 463 4.08 35.30 3.54
N ARG A 464 2.76 35.36 3.68
CA ARG A 464 1.83 34.45 3.00
C ARG A 464 1.94 34.61 1.48
N PRO A 465 2.16 33.51 0.74
CA PRO A 465 2.09 33.55 -0.71
C PRO A 465 0.68 33.91 -1.19
N PRO A 466 0.55 34.60 -2.34
CA PRO A 466 -0.75 34.95 -2.93
C PRO A 466 -1.51 33.69 -3.35
N LEU A 467 -2.79 33.85 -3.69
CA LEU A 467 -3.57 32.74 -4.26
C LEU A 467 -3.01 32.34 -5.63
N ALA A 468 -3.13 31.07 -6.01
CA ALA A 468 -2.69 30.62 -7.33
C ALA A 468 -3.50 31.28 -8.46
N GLY A 469 -4.74 31.70 -8.17
CA GLY A 469 -5.55 32.52 -9.06
C GLY A 469 -5.35 34.03 -8.93
N GLU A 470 -4.40 34.55 -8.15
CA GLU A 470 -4.32 36.00 -7.85
C GLU A 470 -4.24 36.89 -9.10
N ALA A 471 -3.57 36.43 -10.17
CA ALA A 471 -3.55 37.14 -11.45
C ALA A 471 -4.96 37.36 -12.03
N MET A 472 -5.90 36.44 -11.76
CA MET A 472 -7.29 36.54 -12.19
C MET A 472 -8.08 37.57 -11.38
N ARG A 473 -7.65 38.00 -10.19
CA ARG A 473 -8.35 39.09 -9.47
C ARG A 473 -8.33 40.39 -10.26
N ARG A 474 -7.23 40.67 -10.97
CA ARG A 474 -7.12 41.87 -11.83
C ARG A 474 -7.86 41.72 -13.15
N LEU A 475 -7.80 40.54 -13.76
CA LEU A 475 -8.35 40.30 -15.09
C LEU A 475 -9.85 39.98 -15.07
N HIS A 476 -10.29 39.16 -14.10
CA HIS A 476 -11.62 38.55 -14.04
C HIS A 476 -12.16 38.46 -12.59
N GLY A 477 -11.69 39.29 -11.65
CA GLY A 477 -11.96 39.11 -10.22
C GLY A 477 -13.45 39.09 -9.88
N ARG A 478 -14.21 39.98 -10.51
CA ARG A 478 -15.69 40.04 -10.38
C ARG A 478 -16.35 38.80 -10.96
N GLU A 479 -15.89 38.32 -12.11
CA GLU A 479 -16.46 37.15 -12.79
C GLU A 479 -16.21 35.88 -11.98
N VAL A 480 -15.01 35.70 -11.40
CA VAL A 480 -14.72 34.57 -10.50
C VAL A 480 -15.63 34.61 -9.27
N ALA A 481 -15.78 35.79 -8.66
CA ALA A 481 -16.63 36.00 -7.48
C ALA A 481 -18.13 35.78 -7.77
N GLU A 482 -18.59 35.99 -9.00
CA GLU A 482 -19.96 35.70 -9.42
C GLU A 482 -20.15 34.21 -9.83
N LEU A 483 -19.13 33.60 -10.44
CA LEU A 483 -19.17 32.21 -10.91
C LEU A 483 -19.22 31.20 -9.77
N MET A 484 -18.39 31.34 -8.72
CA MET A 484 -18.37 30.35 -7.63
C MET A 484 -19.73 30.22 -6.93
N PRO A 485 -20.42 31.30 -6.50
CA PRO A 485 -21.78 31.21 -5.97
C PRO A 485 -22.80 30.61 -6.95
N ARG A 486 -22.68 30.92 -8.26
CA ARG A 486 -23.53 30.32 -9.29
C ARG A 486 -23.34 28.80 -9.33
N ARG A 487 -22.09 28.31 -9.34
CA ARG A 487 -21.79 26.86 -9.32
C ARG A 487 -22.28 26.18 -8.05
N VAL A 488 -22.13 26.81 -6.88
CA VAL A 488 -22.69 26.28 -5.62
C VAL A 488 -24.19 26.04 -5.74
N ARG A 489 -24.95 27.00 -6.28
CA ARG A 489 -26.41 26.84 -6.47
C ARG A 489 -26.73 25.70 -7.43
N THR A 490 -26.12 25.72 -8.62
CA THR A 490 -26.34 24.68 -9.65
C THR A 490 -26.08 23.28 -9.11
N LEU A 491 -24.96 23.07 -8.40
CA LEU A 491 -24.59 21.76 -7.85
C LEU A 491 -25.49 21.32 -6.71
N ALA A 492 -25.82 22.21 -5.78
CA ALA A 492 -26.71 21.89 -4.68
C ALA A 492 -28.14 21.58 -5.15
N GLU A 493 -28.62 22.23 -6.22
CA GLU A 493 -29.93 21.95 -6.84
C GLU A 493 -29.91 20.67 -7.70
N SER A 494 -28.76 20.31 -8.27
CA SER A 494 -28.58 19.11 -9.12
C SER A 494 -28.17 17.85 -8.34
N ASN A 495 -28.32 17.84 -7.00
CA ASN A 495 -27.97 16.72 -6.13
C ASN A 495 -26.47 16.35 -6.10
N HIS A 496 -25.58 17.35 -6.21
CA HIS A 496 -24.13 17.25 -6.03
C HIS A 496 -23.66 18.05 -4.79
N PRO A 497 -24.08 17.67 -3.58
CA PRO A 497 -23.89 18.48 -2.39
C PRO A 497 -22.43 18.57 -1.93
N ASP A 498 -21.63 17.52 -2.11
CA ASP A 498 -20.23 17.50 -1.66
C ASP A 498 -19.38 18.45 -2.52
N GLU A 499 -19.61 18.45 -3.84
CA GLU A 499 -19.02 19.39 -4.79
C GLU A 499 -19.45 20.84 -4.48
N ALA A 500 -20.73 21.06 -4.16
CA ALA A 500 -21.23 22.37 -3.76
C ALA A 500 -20.53 22.89 -2.49
N CYS A 501 -20.29 22.04 -1.50
CA CYS A 501 -19.54 22.40 -0.29
C CYS A 501 -18.13 22.87 -0.60
N ARG A 502 -17.40 22.11 -1.43
CA ARG A 502 -16.01 22.42 -1.77
C ARG A 502 -15.89 23.76 -2.49
N ILE A 503 -16.79 24.04 -3.43
CA ILE A 503 -16.82 25.35 -4.11
C ILE A 503 -17.23 26.46 -3.15
N ALA A 504 -18.17 26.23 -2.22
CA ALA A 504 -18.55 27.25 -1.24
C ALA A 504 -17.37 27.63 -0.32
N PHE A 505 -16.54 26.67 0.07
CA PHE A 505 -15.31 26.95 0.81
C PHE A 505 -14.26 27.66 -0.05
N ALA A 506 -14.09 27.27 -1.32
CA ALA A 506 -13.22 27.98 -2.26
C ALA A 506 -13.66 29.44 -2.45
N ALA A 507 -14.97 29.71 -2.50
CA ALA A 507 -15.52 31.07 -2.56
C ALA A 507 -15.14 31.90 -1.32
N TYR A 508 -15.18 31.28 -0.14
CA TYR A 508 -14.71 31.91 1.10
C TYR A 508 -13.21 32.24 1.05
N LEU A 509 -12.36 31.32 0.57
CA LEU A 509 -10.94 31.58 0.45
C LEU A 509 -10.63 32.68 -0.60
N TRP A 510 -11.44 32.75 -1.67
CA TRP A 510 -11.30 33.76 -2.72
C TRP A 510 -11.74 35.15 -2.27
N GLU A 511 -12.92 35.27 -1.64
CA GLU A 511 -13.54 36.54 -1.24
C GLU A 511 -14.38 36.36 0.04
N PRO A 512 -13.73 36.37 1.24
CA PRO A 512 -14.39 36.03 2.51
C PRO A 512 -15.65 36.84 2.81
N GLU A 513 -15.60 38.16 2.59
CA GLU A 513 -16.66 39.09 2.97
C GLU A 513 -17.99 38.82 2.25
N SER A 514 -17.93 38.25 1.04
CA SER A 514 -19.11 37.98 0.20
C SER A 514 -19.57 36.52 0.23
N ALA A 515 -18.82 35.63 0.89
CA ALA A 515 -19.02 34.19 0.76
C ALA A 515 -20.13 33.62 1.66
N LEU A 516 -20.60 34.36 2.68
CA LEU A 516 -21.58 33.87 3.65
C LEU A 516 -22.86 33.27 3.01
N PRO A 517 -23.50 33.91 2.01
CA PRO A 517 -24.68 33.34 1.36
C PRO A 517 -24.41 31.99 0.69
N SER A 518 -23.24 31.81 0.07
CA SER A 518 -22.85 30.55 -0.57
C SER A 518 -22.63 29.44 0.46
N LEU A 519 -21.95 29.76 1.57
CA LEU A 519 -21.75 28.84 2.68
C LEU A 519 -23.08 28.41 3.32
N GLN A 520 -24.00 29.36 3.53
CA GLN A 520 -25.35 29.08 4.05
C GLN A 520 -26.17 28.22 3.09
N PHE A 521 -26.11 28.51 1.79
CA PHE A 521 -26.84 27.74 0.78
C PHE A 521 -26.36 26.29 0.71
N ALA A 522 -25.03 26.08 0.65
CA ALA A 522 -24.45 24.74 0.66
C ALA A 522 -24.79 23.98 1.95
N SER A 523 -24.82 24.67 3.10
CA SER A 523 -25.18 24.11 4.41
C SER A 523 -26.63 23.62 4.54
N ARG A 524 -27.52 23.90 3.57
CA ARG A 524 -28.83 23.25 3.51
C ARG A 524 -28.72 21.73 3.40
N ASN A 525 -27.62 21.24 2.81
CA ASN A 525 -27.25 19.84 2.90
C ASN A 525 -26.60 19.55 4.27
N ARG A 526 -27.14 18.56 4.99
CA ARG A 526 -26.68 18.18 6.33
C ARG A 526 -25.22 17.72 6.37
N GLY A 527 -24.76 17.09 5.29
CA GLY A 527 -23.36 16.68 5.10
C GLY A 527 -22.40 17.86 4.99
N CYS A 528 -22.86 18.95 4.40
CA CYS A 528 -22.12 20.21 4.31
C CYS A 528 -22.09 20.96 5.64
N ALA A 529 -23.23 21.04 6.33
CA ALA A 529 -23.35 21.73 7.62
C ALA A 529 -22.46 21.09 8.71
N ARG A 530 -22.16 19.80 8.60
CA ARG A 530 -21.22 19.11 9.49
C ARG A 530 -19.75 19.28 9.09
N TYR A 531 -19.47 19.73 7.86
CA TYR A 531 -18.11 19.79 7.36
C TYR A 531 -17.31 20.86 8.14
N PRO A 532 -16.24 20.49 8.84
CA PRO A 532 -15.59 21.37 9.81
C PRO A 532 -15.12 22.71 9.24
N LEU A 533 -14.68 22.72 7.96
CA LEU A 533 -14.20 23.91 7.28
C LEU A 533 -15.33 24.89 6.93
N ILE A 534 -16.48 24.38 6.50
CA ILE A 534 -17.66 25.20 6.20
C ILE A 534 -18.17 25.85 7.48
N LEU A 535 -18.30 25.07 8.54
CA LEU A 535 -18.74 25.56 9.82
C LEU A 535 -17.80 26.64 10.36
N ALA A 536 -16.50 26.38 10.35
CA ALA A 536 -15.53 27.35 10.81
C ALA A 536 -15.56 28.64 9.97
N ALA A 537 -15.68 28.55 8.64
CA ALA A 537 -15.84 29.72 7.75
C ALA A 537 -17.07 30.54 8.10
N ARG A 538 -18.21 29.90 8.34
CA ARG A 538 -19.44 30.59 8.75
C ARG A 538 -19.29 31.29 10.10
N ILE A 539 -18.61 30.67 11.06
CA ILE A 539 -18.34 31.27 12.37
C ILE A 539 -17.38 32.47 12.25
N ALA A 540 -16.35 32.36 11.42
CA ALA A 540 -15.43 33.47 11.14
C ALA A 540 -16.14 34.68 10.52
N LEU A 541 -17.21 34.44 9.76
CA LEU A 541 -18.11 35.46 9.23
C LEU A 541 -19.28 35.81 10.16
N HIS A 542 -19.20 35.42 11.43
CA HIS A 542 -20.19 35.71 12.47
C HIS A 542 -21.63 35.22 12.17
N ASP A 543 -21.78 34.10 11.46
CA ASP A 543 -23.09 33.49 11.22
C ASP A 543 -23.71 32.95 12.53
N PRO A 544 -24.83 33.51 13.00
CA PRO A 544 -25.44 33.10 14.26
C PRO A 544 -26.08 31.70 14.21
N LEU A 545 -26.35 31.15 13.02
CA LEU A 545 -27.03 29.87 12.86
C LEU A 545 -26.08 28.67 12.75
N ALA A 546 -24.81 28.90 12.45
CA ALA A 546 -23.88 27.83 12.06
C ALA A 546 -23.74 26.73 13.12
N LEU A 547 -23.52 27.12 14.39
CA LEU A 547 -23.38 26.17 15.51
C LEU A 547 -24.69 25.43 15.83
N LYS A 548 -25.84 26.07 15.60
CA LYS A 548 -27.17 25.46 15.79
C LYS A 548 -27.44 24.40 14.74
N GLU A 549 -27.23 24.73 13.46
CA GLU A 549 -27.42 23.80 12.35
C GLU A 549 -26.49 22.58 12.44
N TRP A 550 -25.23 22.80 12.85
CA TRP A 550 -24.32 21.71 13.17
C TRP A 550 -24.85 20.82 14.29
N ALA A 551 -25.29 21.41 15.41
CA ALA A 551 -25.80 20.66 16.56
C ALA A 551 -27.03 19.81 16.19
N ASP A 552 -27.96 20.38 15.41
CA ASP A 552 -29.14 19.68 14.91
C ASP A 552 -28.75 18.52 13.97
N SER A 553 -27.77 18.73 13.09
CA SER A 553 -27.25 17.70 12.18
C SER A 553 -26.58 16.53 12.93
N ILE A 554 -25.76 16.81 13.93
CA ILE A 554 -25.09 15.80 14.77
C ILE A 554 -26.12 14.98 15.55
N ARG A 555 -27.14 15.60 16.15
CA ARG A 555 -28.18 14.86 16.88
C ARG A 555 -28.92 13.85 16.02
N VAL A 556 -29.24 14.22 14.77
CA VAL A 556 -29.90 13.31 13.83
C VAL A 556 -28.97 12.20 13.36
N THR A 557 -27.70 12.53 13.08
CA THR A 557 -26.72 11.57 12.57
C THR A 557 -26.38 10.52 13.62
N VAL A 558 -26.00 10.96 14.83
CA VAL A 558 -25.68 10.09 15.97
C VAL A 558 -26.89 9.26 16.41
N ALA A 559 -28.12 9.71 16.14
CA ALA A 559 -29.31 8.90 16.37
C ALA A 559 -29.44 7.69 15.43
N ARG A 560 -28.82 7.74 14.25
CA ARG A 560 -28.88 6.69 13.22
C ARG A 560 -27.60 5.84 13.17
N GLN A 561 -26.44 6.47 13.32
CA GLN A 561 -25.12 5.82 13.25
C GLN A 561 -24.07 6.69 13.95
N LEU A 562 -22.99 6.06 14.44
CA LEU A 562 -21.85 6.79 15.00
C LEU A 562 -21.14 7.62 13.91
N PRO A 563 -20.61 8.84 14.22
CA PRO A 563 -19.88 9.65 13.25
C PRO A 563 -18.68 8.89 12.67
N GLY A 564 -18.39 9.11 11.39
CA GLY A 564 -17.35 8.37 10.66
C GLY A 564 -15.91 8.74 11.07
N GLY A 565 -15.71 9.89 11.73
CA GLY A 565 -14.42 10.32 12.26
C GLY A 565 -14.54 11.39 13.37
N LEU A 566 -13.48 11.57 14.17
CA LEU A 566 -13.43 12.56 15.26
C LEU A 566 -13.68 14.00 14.78
N TRP A 567 -13.23 14.33 13.56
CA TRP A 567 -13.34 15.67 12.97
C TRP A 567 -14.76 16.23 12.89
N ASP A 568 -15.77 15.37 12.70
CA ASP A 568 -17.19 15.77 12.69
C ASP A 568 -17.61 16.44 14.02
N LEU A 569 -16.84 16.22 15.08
CA LEU A 569 -17.10 16.68 16.43
C LEU A 569 -16.20 17.82 16.88
N ALA A 570 -15.36 18.35 15.98
CA ALA A 570 -14.46 19.45 16.26
C ALA A 570 -15.10 20.64 16.99
N PRO A 571 -16.35 21.04 16.69
CA PRO A 571 -16.98 22.16 17.38
C PRO A 571 -17.10 21.97 18.90
N LEU A 572 -17.15 20.72 19.39
CA LEU A 572 -17.24 20.44 20.82
C LEU A 572 -16.06 21.05 21.59
N TRP A 573 -14.84 20.94 21.06
CA TRP A 573 -13.64 21.43 21.73
C TRP A 573 -13.16 22.79 21.23
N MET A 574 -13.60 23.24 20.05
CA MET A 574 -13.35 24.61 19.56
C MET A 574 -14.22 25.65 20.25
N TYR A 575 -15.49 25.31 20.53
CA TYR A 575 -16.49 26.23 21.10
C TYR A 575 -17.16 25.63 22.36
N PRO A 576 -16.39 25.13 23.34
CA PRO A 576 -16.95 24.38 24.48
C PRO A 576 -17.85 25.24 25.38
N ASP A 577 -17.67 26.56 25.34
CA ASP A 577 -18.42 27.52 26.15
C ASP A 577 -19.71 28.00 25.44
N ASN A 578 -19.92 27.68 24.16
CA ASN A 578 -21.14 28.06 23.46
C ASN A 578 -22.35 27.25 24.02
N PRO A 579 -23.48 27.88 24.38
CA PRO A 579 -24.60 27.19 25.01
C PRO A 579 -25.17 26.02 24.20
N VAL A 580 -25.25 26.15 22.87
CA VAL A 580 -25.78 25.12 21.97
C VAL A 580 -24.82 23.93 21.90
N ILE A 581 -23.53 24.20 21.86
CA ILE A 581 -22.47 23.19 21.84
C ILE A 581 -22.39 22.48 23.19
N ALA A 582 -22.40 23.22 24.30
CA ALA A 582 -22.40 22.64 25.65
C ALA A 582 -23.61 21.71 25.89
N GLN A 583 -24.80 22.11 25.45
CA GLN A 583 -25.99 21.25 25.52
C GLN A 583 -25.85 19.99 24.66
N THR A 584 -25.24 20.11 23.48
CA THR A 584 -25.02 18.98 22.57
C THR A 584 -23.96 18.04 23.11
N ALA A 585 -22.87 18.56 23.67
CA ALA A 585 -21.86 17.80 24.38
C ALA A 585 -22.47 17.01 25.55
N GLN A 586 -23.38 17.65 26.30
CA GLN A 586 -24.08 17.00 27.39
C GLN A 586 -24.96 15.85 26.90
N TRP A 587 -25.76 16.12 25.86
CA TRP A 587 -26.61 15.10 25.24
C TRP A 587 -25.80 13.90 24.71
N LEU A 588 -24.64 14.14 24.11
CA LEU A 588 -23.73 13.09 23.65
C LEU A 588 -23.15 12.28 24.82
N ALA A 589 -22.72 12.96 25.89
CA ALA A 589 -22.14 12.35 27.08
C ALA A 589 -23.14 11.45 27.84
N ASP A 590 -24.41 11.83 27.86
CA ASP A 590 -25.48 11.10 28.57
C ASP A 590 -26.01 9.88 27.80
N ARG A 591 -25.64 9.71 26.53
CA ARG A 591 -26.16 8.65 25.67
C ARG A 591 -25.41 7.33 25.88
N SER A 592 -26.14 6.24 26.17
CA SER A 592 -25.58 4.89 26.18
C SER A 592 -25.13 4.49 24.77
N GLY A 593 -23.87 4.08 24.61
CA GLY A 593 -23.33 3.61 23.32
C GLY A 593 -22.54 4.63 22.49
N PHE A 594 -22.33 5.87 22.94
CA PHE A 594 -21.52 6.83 22.20
C PHE A 594 -20.00 6.47 22.29
N PRO A 595 -19.27 6.34 21.16
CA PRO A 595 -17.88 5.86 21.10
C PRO A 595 -16.87 6.83 21.71
N LEU A 596 -17.27 8.08 22.00
CA LEU A 596 -16.45 9.06 22.72
C LEU A 596 -16.94 9.31 24.14
N SER A 597 -17.92 8.52 24.60
CA SER A 597 -17.91 8.15 25.99
C SER A 597 -16.59 7.38 26.20
N PRO A 598 -15.76 7.72 27.19
CA PRO A 598 -14.58 6.93 27.61
C PRO A 598 -14.86 5.45 27.96
N ALA A 599 -16.04 4.93 27.60
CA ALA A 599 -16.59 3.64 27.95
C ALA A 599 -16.57 2.60 26.81
N ILE A 600 -16.15 2.91 25.56
CA ILE A 600 -16.26 1.92 24.45
C ILE A 600 -15.02 1.78 23.57
N LYS A 601 -14.25 2.84 23.29
CA LYS A 601 -12.90 2.73 22.70
C LYS A 601 -11.96 3.69 23.41
N LEU A 602 -10.90 3.13 24.00
CA LEU A 602 -9.97 3.83 24.89
C LEU A 602 -8.69 4.26 24.15
N ALA A 603 -8.31 3.56 23.08
CA ALA A 603 -7.28 3.99 22.15
C ALA A 603 -7.68 5.29 21.44
N GLY A 604 -6.89 6.36 21.63
CA GLY A 604 -7.06 7.63 20.92
C GLY A 604 -8.02 8.62 21.58
N THR A 605 -8.07 8.68 22.91
CA THR A 605 -8.67 9.85 23.58
C THR A 605 -7.89 11.09 23.17
N ASP A 606 -8.43 11.81 22.19
CA ASP A 606 -7.89 13.09 21.77
C ASP A 606 -7.94 14.05 22.96
N ALA A 607 -6.77 14.57 23.34
CA ALA A 607 -6.63 15.49 24.46
C ALA A 607 -7.57 16.70 24.32
N ALA A 608 -7.90 17.10 23.10
CA ALA A 608 -8.82 18.19 22.81
C ALA A 608 -10.22 17.97 23.41
N LEU A 609 -10.71 16.72 23.47
CA LEU A 609 -12.02 16.41 24.05
C LEU A 609 -12.09 16.66 25.56
N LEU A 610 -10.96 16.64 26.27
CA LEU A 610 -10.91 16.96 27.70
C LEU A 610 -11.17 18.46 27.97
N ALA A 611 -11.10 19.32 26.94
CA ALA A 611 -11.56 20.70 27.04
C ALA A 611 -13.07 20.79 27.32
N VAL A 612 -13.84 19.79 26.89
CA VAL A 612 -15.31 19.79 26.95
C VAL A 612 -15.80 19.40 28.35
N PRO A 613 -16.52 20.28 29.08
CA PRO A 613 -16.90 20.02 30.48
C PRO A 613 -17.73 18.75 30.68
N ALA A 614 -18.65 18.44 29.76
CA ALA A 614 -19.48 17.23 29.82
C ALA A 614 -18.64 15.96 29.71
N ILE A 615 -17.74 15.88 28.74
CA ILE A 615 -16.85 14.73 28.51
C ILE A 615 -15.87 14.57 29.67
N ARG A 616 -15.29 15.67 30.16
CA ARG A 616 -14.39 15.65 31.31
C ARG A 616 -15.05 15.06 32.56
N ARG A 617 -16.32 15.39 32.83
CA ARG A 617 -17.07 14.77 33.94
C ARG A 617 -17.23 13.27 33.77
N VAL A 618 -17.46 12.78 32.55
CA VAL A 618 -17.55 11.33 32.29
C VAL A 618 -16.19 10.65 32.51
N ALA A 619 -15.10 11.26 32.04
CA ALA A 619 -13.75 10.75 32.25
C ALA A 619 -13.41 10.64 33.75
N LEU A 620 -13.70 11.68 34.53
CA LEU A 620 -13.48 11.68 35.99
C LEU A 620 -14.34 10.62 36.69
N LYS A 621 -15.60 10.46 36.30
CA LYS A 621 -16.48 9.39 36.82
C LYS A 621 -15.89 8.00 36.52
N LYS A 622 -15.26 7.81 35.36
CA LYS A 622 -14.63 6.55 34.96
C LYS A 622 -13.28 6.30 35.63
N LEU A 623 -12.50 7.33 35.94
CA LEU A 623 -11.31 7.22 36.79
C LEU A 623 -11.66 6.80 38.23
N ALA A 624 -12.92 6.99 38.66
CA ALA A 624 -13.44 6.45 39.91
C ALA A 624 -14.00 5.01 39.81
N ASP A 625 -14.17 4.48 38.59
CA ASP A 625 -14.81 3.18 38.34
C ASP A 625 -13.84 2.02 38.61
N SER A 626 -14.09 1.29 39.69
CA SER A 626 -13.24 0.17 40.13
C SER A 626 -13.70 -1.19 39.60
N THR A 627 -14.64 -1.21 38.66
CA THR A 627 -15.12 -2.45 38.01
C THR A 627 -13.96 -3.18 37.36
N VAL A 628 -13.83 -4.49 37.63
CA VAL A 628 -12.82 -5.35 37.02
C VAL A 628 -13.33 -5.78 35.64
N ILE A 629 -12.58 -5.43 34.59
CA ILE A 629 -12.97 -5.66 33.18
C ILE A 629 -12.07 -6.68 32.49
N GLY A 630 -10.95 -7.05 33.11
CA GLY A 630 -9.97 -7.89 32.46
C GLY A 630 -8.78 -8.24 33.34
N ARG A 631 -7.67 -8.56 32.69
CA ARG A 631 -6.43 -9.00 33.31
C ARG A 631 -5.22 -8.50 32.53
N VAL A 632 -4.18 -8.15 33.27
CA VAL A 632 -2.84 -7.88 32.77
C VAL A 632 -1.97 -9.07 33.13
N THR A 633 -1.20 -9.60 32.18
CA THR A 633 -0.36 -10.78 32.36
C THR A 633 1.03 -10.47 31.87
N ARG A 634 2.06 -10.83 32.66
CA ARG A 634 3.42 -10.90 32.17
C ARG A 634 3.75 -12.36 31.91
N ASP A 635 4.01 -12.73 30.67
CA ASP A 635 4.27 -14.12 30.31
C ASP A 635 5.64 -14.60 30.80
N ALA A 636 5.96 -15.88 30.56
CA ALA A 636 7.22 -16.47 30.97
C ALA A 636 8.43 -15.88 30.22
N ALA A 637 8.23 -15.42 28.97
CA ALA A 637 9.24 -14.73 28.18
C ALA A 637 9.50 -13.31 28.69
N GLY A 638 8.57 -12.76 29.47
CA GLY A 638 8.65 -11.43 30.08
C GLY A 638 7.83 -10.38 29.35
N ALA A 639 7.10 -10.74 28.29
CA ALA A 639 6.24 -9.82 27.56
C ALA A 639 5.00 -9.47 28.40
N LEU A 640 4.62 -8.19 28.41
CA LEU A 640 3.43 -7.70 29.08
C LEU A 640 2.27 -7.71 28.08
N GLY A 641 1.18 -8.38 28.42
CA GLY A 641 -0.07 -8.35 27.65
C GLY A 641 -1.26 -8.01 28.52
N TYR A 642 -2.34 -7.57 27.89
CA TYR A 642 -3.62 -7.36 28.56
C TYR A 642 -4.75 -8.06 27.78
N ARG A 643 -5.81 -8.41 28.49
CA ARG A 643 -7.06 -8.90 27.90
C ARG A 643 -8.23 -8.32 28.68
N TYR A 644 -9.24 -7.76 28.00
CA TYR A 644 -10.47 -7.32 28.64
C TYR A 644 -11.72 -7.62 27.81
N ALA A 645 -12.87 -7.66 28.49
CA ALA A 645 -14.18 -7.72 27.86
C ALA A 645 -15.11 -6.71 28.54
N TYR A 646 -15.62 -5.75 27.78
CA TYR A 646 -16.49 -4.69 28.31
C TYR A 646 -17.51 -4.24 27.26
N HIS A 647 -18.80 -4.26 27.60
CA HIS A 647 -19.93 -3.90 26.71
C HIS A 647 -19.86 -4.50 25.29
N GLY A 648 -19.50 -5.78 25.18
CA GLY A 648 -19.45 -6.49 23.89
C GLY A 648 -18.18 -6.24 23.07
N VAL A 649 -17.24 -5.43 23.59
CA VAL A 649 -15.88 -5.27 23.03
C VAL A 649 -14.94 -6.17 23.82
N THR A 650 -14.23 -7.04 23.10
CA THR A 650 -13.12 -7.84 23.64
C THR A 650 -11.86 -7.39 22.94
N ASP A 651 -10.81 -7.11 23.70
CA ASP A 651 -9.50 -6.74 23.16
C ASP A 651 -8.39 -7.49 23.91
N GLU A 652 -7.34 -7.82 23.16
CA GLU A 652 -6.17 -8.54 23.65
C GLU A 652 -4.94 -8.15 22.82
N ASP A 653 -3.90 -7.67 23.48
CA ASP A 653 -2.66 -7.28 22.81
C ASP A 653 -1.42 -7.54 23.68
N LYS A 654 -0.25 -7.60 23.03
CA LYS A 654 1.07 -7.66 23.65
C LYS A 654 1.78 -6.33 23.45
N LEU A 655 2.32 -5.78 24.52
CA LEU A 655 3.01 -4.49 24.50
C LEU A 655 4.50 -4.68 24.19
N ASP A 656 4.95 -4.18 23.04
CA ASP A 656 6.33 -4.32 22.50
C ASP A 656 7.42 -3.51 23.23
N ARG A 657 7.16 -2.99 24.44
CA ARG A 657 8.14 -2.16 25.16
C ARG A 657 9.02 -2.99 26.09
N GLU A 658 10.27 -3.22 25.67
CA GLU A 658 11.32 -3.88 26.48
C GLU A 658 11.87 -3.03 27.65
N GLU A 659 11.62 -1.71 27.69
CA GLU A 659 12.53 -0.80 28.42
C GLU A 659 12.16 -0.35 29.85
N ASP A 660 11.15 -0.90 30.51
CA ASP A 660 10.99 -0.64 31.96
C ASP A 660 10.84 -1.94 32.75
N ALA A 661 11.76 -2.14 33.70
CA ALA A 661 11.84 -3.29 34.60
C ALA A 661 10.46 -3.66 35.14
N GLY A 662 9.92 -4.76 34.61
CA GLY A 662 8.55 -5.18 34.90
C GLY A 662 8.32 -5.38 36.39
N ARG A 663 7.39 -4.62 36.97
CA ARG A 663 7.06 -4.73 38.40
C ARG A 663 6.11 -5.88 38.71
N LEU A 664 5.40 -6.36 37.68
CA LEU A 664 4.70 -7.64 37.70
C LEU A 664 5.70 -8.75 37.39
N ALA A 665 5.87 -9.71 38.30
CA ALA A 665 6.79 -10.84 38.08
C ALA A 665 6.36 -11.71 36.88
N ARG A 666 7.33 -12.33 36.20
CA ARG A 666 7.08 -13.24 35.07
C ARG A 666 6.14 -14.38 35.46
N GLY A 667 5.24 -14.76 34.56
CA GLY A 667 4.20 -15.76 34.79
C GLY A 667 3.09 -15.33 35.76
N ARG A 668 3.08 -14.07 36.23
CA ARG A 668 2.00 -13.55 37.09
C ARG A 668 0.98 -12.76 36.28
N SER A 669 -0.20 -12.64 36.87
CA SER A 669 -1.26 -11.80 36.36
C SER A 669 -1.91 -10.98 37.46
N GLN A 670 -2.49 -9.84 37.09
CA GLN A 670 -3.26 -8.99 37.99
C GLN A 670 -4.54 -8.47 37.34
N LYS A 671 -5.50 -8.06 38.18
CA LYS A 671 -6.79 -7.53 37.74
C LYS A 671 -6.59 -6.20 36.99
N LEU A 672 -7.27 -6.07 35.85
CA LEU A 672 -7.43 -4.83 35.11
C LEU A 672 -8.79 -4.23 35.45
N ARG A 673 -8.80 -3.01 36.01
CA ARG A 673 -10.02 -2.26 36.32
C ARG A 673 -10.28 -1.20 35.24
N MET A 674 -11.52 -0.74 35.12
CA MET A 674 -11.88 0.34 34.18
C MET A 674 -11.00 1.58 34.35
N LYS A 675 -10.83 2.05 35.59
CA LYS A 675 -9.93 3.17 35.90
C LYS A 675 -8.45 2.94 35.55
N ASP A 676 -7.99 1.69 35.52
CA ASP A 676 -6.60 1.38 35.16
C ASP A 676 -6.39 1.54 33.65
N LEU A 677 -7.34 1.07 32.84
CA LEU A 677 -7.27 1.18 31.39
C LEU A 677 -7.34 2.65 30.94
N LEU A 678 -8.27 3.44 31.50
CA LEU A 678 -8.38 4.87 31.19
C LEU A 678 -7.13 5.66 31.62
N ALA A 679 -6.56 5.38 32.78
CA ALA A 679 -5.34 6.06 33.22
C ALA A 679 -4.13 5.74 32.33
N TRP A 680 -4.04 4.51 31.83
CA TRP A 680 -2.98 4.13 30.90
C TRP A 680 -3.06 4.90 29.58
N GLU A 681 -4.25 5.01 28.97
CA GLU A 681 -4.45 5.78 27.74
C GLU A 681 -4.10 7.26 27.91
N LEU A 682 -4.52 7.85 29.04
CA LEU A 682 -4.26 9.25 29.35
C LEU A 682 -2.77 9.56 29.55
N THR A 683 -1.91 8.55 29.68
CA THR A 683 -0.45 8.74 29.71
C THR A 683 0.09 9.29 28.38
N GLY A 684 -0.62 9.06 27.27
CA GLY A 684 -0.29 9.66 25.97
C GLY A 684 -0.54 11.17 25.88
N VAL A 685 -1.29 11.75 26.83
CA VAL A 685 -1.57 13.18 26.86
C VAL A 685 -0.35 13.94 27.36
N GLN A 686 0.11 14.93 26.59
CA GLN A 686 1.28 15.74 26.96
C GLN A 686 1.12 16.33 28.36
N GLY A 687 2.11 16.11 29.22
CA GLY A 687 2.14 16.61 30.59
C GLY A 687 1.32 15.81 31.62
N ALA A 688 0.59 14.77 31.20
CA ALA A 688 -0.12 13.90 32.13
C ALA A 688 0.86 13.08 32.98
N PRO A 689 0.52 12.78 34.25
CA PRO A 689 1.32 11.87 35.08
C PRO A 689 1.45 10.48 34.43
N LYS A 690 2.63 9.86 34.55
CA LYS A 690 2.88 8.52 34.03
C LYS A 690 2.00 7.48 34.73
N PHE A 691 1.54 6.48 33.98
CA PHE A 691 0.85 5.31 34.50
C PHE A 691 1.27 4.06 33.73
N MET A 692 1.48 2.94 34.44
CA MET A 692 1.71 1.64 33.82
C MET A 692 0.79 0.56 34.38
N LEU A 693 0.37 -0.33 33.49
CA LEU A 693 -0.56 -1.41 33.79
C LEU A 693 0.02 -2.48 34.73
N ASP A 694 1.34 -2.58 34.85
CA ASP A 694 2.03 -3.60 35.65
C ASP A 694 2.51 -3.08 37.03
N TRP A 695 2.20 -1.84 37.38
CA TRP A 695 2.51 -1.27 38.69
C TRP A 695 1.70 -1.93 39.83
N PRO A 696 2.24 -1.92 41.07
CA PRO A 696 1.48 -2.31 42.27
C PRO A 696 0.18 -1.52 42.42
N ALA A 697 -0.83 -2.13 43.03
CA ALA A 697 -2.16 -1.53 43.14
C ALA A 697 -2.18 -0.18 43.86
N SER A 698 -1.33 0.02 44.88
CA SER A 698 -1.18 1.29 45.60
C SER A 698 -0.66 2.40 44.69
N GLU A 699 0.37 2.11 43.90
CA GLU A 699 0.96 3.06 42.94
C GLU A 699 0.01 3.38 41.80
N ARG A 700 -0.68 2.38 41.25
CA ARG A 700 -1.74 2.61 40.25
C ARG A 700 -2.81 3.55 40.78
N ASN A 701 -3.28 3.34 42.00
CA ASN A 701 -4.29 4.21 42.61
C ASN A 701 -3.76 5.64 42.83
N ALA A 702 -2.51 5.82 43.26
CA ALA A 702 -1.91 7.13 43.44
C ALA A 702 -1.74 7.88 42.11
N ALA A 703 -1.30 7.18 41.05
CA ALA A 703 -1.17 7.74 39.71
C ALA A 703 -2.54 8.12 39.12
N ILE A 704 -3.57 7.29 39.31
CA ILE A 704 -4.96 7.60 38.90
C ILE A 704 -5.44 8.90 39.56
N GLN A 705 -5.17 9.11 40.85
CA GLN A 705 -5.53 10.34 41.55
C GLN A 705 -4.77 11.55 40.97
N ALA A 706 -3.49 11.39 40.66
CA ALA A 706 -2.69 12.45 40.04
C ALA A 706 -3.22 12.81 38.64
N ILE A 707 -3.61 11.81 37.83
CA ILE A 707 -4.20 12.01 36.50
C ILE A 707 -5.56 12.70 36.60
N ALA A 708 -6.43 12.29 37.54
CA ALA A 708 -7.71 12.96 37.77
C ALA A 708 -7.52 14.44 38.13
N LYS A 709 -6.60 14.75 39.04
CA LYS A 709 -6.24 16.12 39.42
C LYS A 709 -5.65 16.90 38.25
N TYR A 710 -4.82 16.27 37.42
CA TYR A 710 -4.26 16.88 36.22
C TYR A 710 -5.37 17.33 35.26
N ILE A 711 -6.33 16.46 34.98
CA ILE A 711 -7.47 16.74 34.10
C ILE A 711 -8.33 17.90 34.65
N GLU A 712 -8.60 17.91 35.95
CA GLU A 712 -9.38 18.97 36.59
C GLU A 712 -8.71 20.35 36.49
N THR A 713 -7.39 20.40 36.72
CA THR A 713 -6.64 21.66 36.83
C THR A 713 -6.11 22.19 35.50
N ASN A 714 -5.91 21.32 34.49
CA ASN A 714 -5.31 21.68 33.19
C ASN A 714 -6.34 21.82 32.07
N ALA A 715 -7.63 21.97 32.40
CA ALA A 715 -8.72 22.17 31.46
C ALA A 715 -8.45 23.17 30.34
N HIS A 716 -7.77 24.27 30.66
CA HIS A 716 -7.43 25.34 29.73
C HIS A 716 -6.36 24.93 28.71
N ARG A 717 -5.49 23.96 29.05
CA ARG A 717 -4.44 23.44 28.17
C ARG A 717 -4.98 22.52 27.08
N PHE A 718 -6.16 21.96 27.27
CA PHE A 718 -6.81 21.10 26.28
C PHE A 718 -7.57 21.90 25.22
N ARG A 719 -7.73 23.22 25.38
CA ARG A 719 -8.46 24.05 24.42
C ARG A 719 -7.65 24.20 23.14
N ALA A 720 -8.07 23.55 22.07
CA ALA A 720 -7.59 23.87 20.73
C ALA A 720 -8.07 25.27 20.34
N LYS A 721 -7.18 26.06 19.74
CA LYS A 721 -7.60 27.28 19.04
C LYS A 721 -7.89 26.90 17.58
N PRO A 722 -8.93 27.47 16.96
CA PRO A 722 -9.08 27.34 15.51
C PRO A 722 -7.78 27.82 14.86
N ALA A 723 -7.16 26.99 14.02
CA ALA A 723 -6.20 27.52 13.05
C ALA A 723 -6.94 28.59 12.21
N ARG A 724 -6.22 29.62 11.76
CA ARG A 724 -6.85 30.58 10.83
C ARG A 724 -7.26 29.78 9.60
N LEU A 725 -8.50 29.95 9.13
CA LEU A 725 -9.05 29.12 8.06
C LEU A 725 -8.30 29.24 6.74
N GLU A 726 -7.64 30.38 6.57
CA GLU A 726 -6.74 30.68 5.46
C GLU A 726 -5.44 29.83 5.50
N ASP A 727 -5.12 29.20 6.64
CA ASP A 727 -3.97 28.32 6.84
C ASP A 727 -4.35 26.81 6.71
N VAL A 728 -5.63 26.49 6.45
CA VAL A 728 -6.14 25.10 6.31
C VAL A 728 -5.46 24.32 5.18
N ALA A 729 -4.99 25.01 4.14
CA ALA A 729 -4.28 24.40 3.01
C ALA A 729 -2.91 23.78 3.38
N CYS A 730 -2.50 23.88 4.65
CA CYS A 730 -1.22 23.45 5.18
C CYS A 730 -1.27 22.11 5.93
N SER A 731 -2.44 21.63 6.35
CA SER A 731 -2.66 20.30 6.96
C SER A 731 -4.11 20.18 7.46
N LEU A 732 -4.96 19.46 6.73
CA LEU A 732 -6.29 19.07 7.21
C LEU A 732 -6.26 18.42 8.61
N PRO A 733 -5.23 17.62 8.98
CA PRO A 733 -5.15 17.06 10.33
C PRO A 733 -4.69 18.05 11.43
N ALA A 734 -4.11 19.21 11.12
CA ALA A 734 -3.59 20.11 12.18
C ALA A 734 -4.60 21.19 12.59
N VAL A 735 -5.66 21.41 11.82
CA VAL A 735 -6.65 22.46 12.08
C VAL A 735 -7.45 22.20 13.37
N TYR A 736 -7.50 20.94 13.84
CA TYR A 736 -8.35 20.55 14.97
C TYR A 736 -7.71 19.69 16.07
N LEU A 737 -6.46 19.21 15.93
CA LEU A 737 -5.84 18.24 16.87
C LEU A 737 -4.69 18.75 17.74
N ALA A 738 -4.23 19.99 17.62
CA ALA A 738 -3.11 20.46 18.44
C ALA A 738 -3.58 21.40 19.58
N PRO A 739 -3.30 21.07 20.87
CA PRO A 739 -2.98 22.08 21.86
C PRO A 739 -1.62 22.75 21.58
#